data_AF-A0A7M2RI61-F1
#
_entry.id   AF-A0A7M2RI61-F1
#
_cell.length_a   1.000
_cell.length_b   1.000
_cell.length_c   1.000
_cell.angle_alpha   90.00
_cell.angle_beta   90.00
_cell.angle_gamma   90.00
#
_symmetry.space_group_name_H-M   'P 1'
#
loop_
_entity.id
_entity.type
_entity.pdbx_description
1 polymer ?
#
loop_
_entity_poly.entity_id
_entity_poly.type
_entity_poly.pdbx_seq_one_letter_code
_entity_poly.pdbx_strand_id
1 'polypeptide(L)'
;MKHSRLNKAVPSLLAAAMAVSSASYTQAGTSPPQSQTSDYSDLSVWHSASDSDMIFSEGDITLQGSSKIIGDAGTNSTRDKSVRFDWSTFIDGDLWIGPHSEWSKVATSPKADVGEHASKKIRQLTREKKFAPPAYRDSPALEPKGNLYAGYQDTGDAIIDKSGAYSNISVTKDLVVNIGDEDLNITAETLSVSGDGQIILNRSGSGHVNLFVTDSLELSGSGKINSKGNYDSINLYYSGNSPLRFGGNTRANMSLYAQTADISLSDSAQMTGSIVTGAKDISLSGNSQLNPGEIYALNAALSLSGSSRIQGVTVSDTLSLSGTSQIEYDDSMSLKVPEFKAQKTPVTEKLGSGNWGMYYDFNRFDDKTFKANFDYDLSMLKKLPFTYFRLGFVIYDNMVDQNGNYNFSRLDYAVDETLKAGKKVILPLWFVNDGIADKGNIDYHEQVSNMRNLITAMVKHYSGKGIIYEALDEANSLGHFWMEQWSDDCVEDILALNQHFVQTIQREDPTAVFMAGDFAWPKNSSDGRLDRVHNMIEKGYLDYGTYGSFHPYTNGIPEQMLGDRYDIEAMNHILSHNLLPAATEFGFPHNIPNPFNGNYTRQEQSDYTVRQMLLLDAMGFEVILPFTMDNSDKAWALQAQYYDAGVGEGKDPYFNQVGDKIQDLFGKLDGYTFEAREDSESENDYIFRYTSSSDDRPDKIVYWTAESDHELEIEGNTFMVTGTPEIAE
;
A
#
# COMPACT_ATOMS: atom_id res chain seq x y z
N MET A 1 -52.34 47.25 50.06
CA MET A 1 -53.65 46.60 50.35
C MET A 1 -53.88 45.55 49.27
N LYS A 2 -54.10 44.26 49.58
CA LYS A 2 -55.41 43.59 49.80
C LYS A 2 -56.40 43.83 48.64
N HIS A 3 -57.03 42.86 47.95
CA HIS A 3 -56.91 41.39 47.73
C HIS A 3 -57.50 41.11 46.30
N SER A 4 -57.59 39.93 45.65
CA SER A 4 -57.51 38.47 45.93
C SER A 4 -56.84 37.74 44.72
N ARG A 5 -56.43 36.46 44.63
CA ARG A 5 -56.60 35.14 45.30
C ARG A 5 -57.49 34.12 44.54
N LEU A 6 -56.97 32.87 44.41
CA LEU A 6 -57.58 31.61 43.90
C LEU A 6 -57.66 31.43 42.36
N ASN A 7 -57.58 30.22 41.78
CA ASN A 7 -56.73 29.03 42.06
C ASN A 7 -56.94 27.91 40.99
N LYS A 8 -55.85 27.20 40.60
CA LYS A 8 -55.73 25.79 40.09
C LYS A 8 -54.77 25.69 38.88
N ALA A 9 -53.97 24.64 38.68
CA ALA A 9 -53.43 23.61 39.59
C ALA A 9 -52.39 22.70 38.87
N VAL A 10 -51.23 22.45 39.50
CA VAL A 10 -50.51 21.13 39.59
C VAL A 10 -49.93 20.50 38.29
N PRO A 11 -48.79 19.74 38.30
CA PRO A 11 -47.77 19.49 39.34
C PRO A 11 -46.32 19.91 38.92
N SER A 12 -45.37 19.62 39.82
CA SER A 12 -43.90 19.70 39.67
C SER A 12 -43.28 18.60 38.79
N LEU A 13 -42.05 18.86 38.31
CA LEU A 13 -41.06 17.82 37.99
C LEU A 13 -39.80 18.02 38.87
N LEU A 14 -39.20 16.93 39.30
CA LEU A 14 -38.00 16.88 40.17
C LEU A 14 -36.82 16.26 39.40
N ALA A 15 -35.61 16.36 39.96
CA ALA A 15 -34.36 16.19 39.24
C ALA A 15 -33.98 14.74 38.84
N ALA A 16 -33.23 14.68 37.73
CA ALA A 16 -32.04 13.84 37.49
C ALA A 16 -32.16 12.39 36.98
N ALA A 17 -31.00 11.94 36.47
CA ALA A 17 -30.56 10.59 36.09
C ALA A 17 -31.00 10.00 34.72
N MET A 18 -30.07 10.10 33.76
CA MET A 18 -29.56 9.00 32.93
C MET A 18 -30.52 7.86 32.52
N ALA A 19 -31.04 7.94 31.29
CA ALA A 19 -30.99 6.86 30.29
C ALA A 19 -31.62 7.33 28.96
N VAL A 20 -30.91 7.20 27.84
CA VAL A 20 -31.52 7.20 26.50
C VAL A 20 -30.88 6.07 25.70
N SER A 21 -31.57 4.93 25.69
CA SER A 21 -31.33 3.85 24.73
C SER A 21 -32.04 4.16 23.41
N SER A 22 -31.66 3.43 22.38
CA SER A 22 -32.19 3.50 21.02
C SER A 22 -33.72 3.34 20.94
N ALA A 23 -34.36 4.18 20.12
CA ALA A 23 -35.66 3.90 19.52
C ALA A 23 -35.74 4.57 18.13
N SER A 24 -36.17 3.80 17.13
CA SER A 24 -36.24 4.18 15.72
C SER A 24 -37.36 5.17 15.40
N TYR A 25 -37.19 5.93 14.31
CA TYR A 25 -38.30 6.53 13.56
C TYR A 25 -38.06 6.37 12.05
N THR A 26 -39.14 6.16 11.29
CA THR A 26 -39.10 5.73 9.88
C THR A 26 -39.14 6.88 8.87
N GLN A 27 -38.57 6.65 7.68
CA GLN A 27 -38.50 7.58 6.56
C GLN A 27 -39.87 8.09 6.04
N ALA A 28 -39.86 9.30 5.48
CA ALA A 28 -40.59 9.64 4.26
C ALA A 28 -39.93 10.86 3.57
N GLY A 29 -39.39 10.72 2.35
CA GLY A 29 -38.89 11.85 1.55
C GLY A 29 -37.58 11.62 0.81
N THR A 30 -37.64 10.90 -0.33
CA THR A 30 -36.69 10.96 -1.46
C THR A 30 -35.19 11.15 -1.13
N SER A 31 -34.47 10.04 -0.90
CA SER A 31 -33.01 10.01 -0.92
C SER A 31 -32.44 10.32 -2.32
N PRO A 32 -31.21 10.85 -2.42
CA PRO A 32 -30.36 10.69 -3.61
C PRO A 32 -30.09 9.19 -3.90
N PRO A 33 -29.50 8.85 -5.07
CA PRO A 33 -29.07 7.49 -5.33
C PRO A 33 -28.14 6.98 -4.22
N GLN A 34 -28.48 5.85 -3.61
CA GLN A 34 -27.49 5.11 -2.84
C GLN A 34 -26.42 4.65 -3.83
N SER A 35 -25.15 4.91 -3.54
CA SER A 35 -24.05 4.20 -4.19
C SER A 35 -24.30 2.71 -4.04
N GLN A 36 -24.26 1.97 -5.15
CA GLN A 36 -24.21 0.52 -5.07
C GLN A 36 -22.85 0.18 -4.45
N THR A 37 -22.88 -0.31 -3.21
CA THR A 37 -21.73 -0.97 -2.60
C THR A 37 -21.46 -2.23 -3.41
N SER A 38 -20.56 -2.15 -4.39
CA SER A 38 -20.09 -3.31 -5.13
C SER A 38 -19.39 -4.28 -4.19
N ASP A 39 -19.40 -5.57 -4.53
CA ASP A 39 -18.88 -6.64 -3.68
C ASP A 39 -17.35 -6.52 -3.45
N TYR A 40 -16.98 -5.83 -2.37
CA TYR A 40 -15.64 -5.84 -1.76
C TYR A 40 -15.56 -6.82 -0.57
N SER A 41 -16.52 -7.74 -0.47
CA SER A 41 -16.75 -8.57 0.73
C SER A 41 -15.90 -9.83 0.85
N ASP A 42 -14.83 -9.98 0.06
CA ASP A 42 -13.90 -11.14 0.15
C ASP A 42 -12.41 -10.73 0.27
N LEU A 43 -12.15 -9.53 0.80
CA LEU A 43 -10.89 -9.24 1.49
C LEU A 43 -11.02 -9.61 2.97
N SER A 44 -11.13 -10.92 3.26
CA SER A 44 -10.91 -11.40 4.64
C SER A 44 -9.43 -11.21 4.97
N VAL A 45 -9.08 -10.12 5.65
CA VAL A 45 -7.69 -9.81 6.00
C VAL A 45 -7.19 -10.77 7.07
N TRP A 46 -6.47 -11.78 6.62
CA TRP A 46 -5.58 -12.57 7.46
C TRP A 46 -4.43 -11.67 7.87
N HIS A 47 -4.37 -11.34 9.16
CA HIS A 47 -3.21 -10.69 9.74
C HIS A 47 -2.07 -11.71 9.66
N SER A 48 -1.07 -11.43 8.84
CA SER A 48 0.13 -12.26 8.73
C SER A 48 1.21 -11.70 9.66
N ALA A 49 2.46 -12.14 9.49
CA ALA A 49 3.57 -11.48 10.16
C ALA A 49 3.85 -10.05 9.63
N SER A 50 3.12 -9.59 8.60
CA SER A 50 3.17 -8.26 7.97
C SER A 50 3.24 -7.08 8.92
N ASP A 51 2.56 -7.16 10.05
CA ASP A 51 2.41 -6.04 10.99
C ASP A 51 3.67 -5.84 11.86
N SER A 52 4.77 -6.56 11.55
CA SER A 52 6.02 -6.57 12.31
C SER A 52 7.22 -6.20 11.43
N ASP A 53 7.65 -4.96 11.54
CA ASP A 53 8.95 -4.38 11.10
C ASP A 53 10.23 -5.10 11.60
N MET A 54 10.11 -6.18 12.36
CA MET A 54 11.21 -6.88 13.03
C MET A 54 10.85 -8.33 13.39
N ILE A 55 11.87 -9.12 13.75
CA ILE A 55 11.70 -10.48 14.31
C ILE A 55 11.20 -10.37 15.76
N PHE A 56 9.95 -10.78 16.03
CA PHE A 56 9.28 -10.47 17.30
C PHE A 56 8.90 -11.70 18.15
N SER A 57 9.00 -11.52 19.48
CA SER A 57 8.57 -12.47 20.50
C SER A 57 7.84 -11.74 21.63
N GLU A 58 6.59 -12.08 21.94
CA GLU A 58 5.88 -11.40 23.04
C GLU A 58 6.55 -11.64 24.42
N GLY A 59 7.18 -12.80 24.60
CA GLY A 59 7.87 -13.26 25.80
C GLY A 59 9.41 -13.33 25.67
N ASP A 60 10.00 -14.44 26.13
CA ASP A 60 11.46 -14.63 26.23
C ASP A 60 12.12 -14.87 24.85
N ILE A 61 13.30 -14.28 24.65
CA ILE A 61 14.20 -14.56 23.52
C ILE A 61 15.47 -15.26 24.05
N THR A 62 15.81 -16.42 23.52
CA THR A 62 17.02 -17.17 23.89
C THR A 62 17.84 -17.53 22.64
N LEU A 63 19.07 -17.04 22.56
CA LEU A 63 20.04 -17.45 21.54
C LEU A 63 21.13 -18.32 22.19
N GLN A 64 21.44 -19.47 21.59
CA GLN A 64 22.44 -20.42 22.10
C GLN A 64 23.46 -20.90 21.07
N GLY A 65 24.65 -21.25 21.54
CA GLY A 65 25.78 -21.66 20.72
C GLY A 65 26.30 -20.51 19.86
N SER A 66 26.01 -20.53 18.56
CA SER A 66 26.42 -19.55 17.55
C SER A 66 25.26 -19.18 16.61
N SER A 67 24.03 -19.21 17.12
CA SER A 67 22.85 -18.78 16.37
C SER A 67 22.80 -17.27 16.14
N LYS A 68 22.19 -16.85 15.03
CA LYS A 68 22.14 -15.44 14.59
C LYS A 68 20.72 -15.01 14.20
N ILE A 69 20.35 -13.77 14.53
CA ILE A 69 19.28 -13.03 13.84
C ILE A 69 19.93 -11.99 12.93
N ILE A 70 19.42 -11.81 11.71
CA ILE A 70 19.78 -10.72 10.80
C ILE A 70 18.55 -9.83 10.61
N GLY A 71 18.75 -8.52 10.67
CA GLY A 71 17.66 -7.55 10.85
C GLY A 71 17.41 -7.25 12.33
N ASP A 72 16.47 -6.36 12.58
CA ASP A 72 16.10 -5.93 13.93
C ASP A 72 15.24 -7.01 14.61
N ALA A 73 15.26 -7.03 15.94
CA ALA A 73 14.50 -8.00 16.75
C ALA A 73 13.85 -7.32 17.96
N GLY A 74 12.71 -7.83 18.42
CA GLY A 74 11.92 -7.19 19.47
C GLY A 74 11.22 -8.13 20.44
N THR A 75 11.01 -7.65 21.66
CA THR A 75 10.14 -8.29 22.66
C THR A 75 9.37 -7.30 23.52
N ASN A 76 8.14 -7.67 23.89
CA ASN A 76 7.35 -6.95 24.90
C ASN A 76 7.83 -7.21 26.34
N SER A 77 8.69 -8.21 26.55
CA SER A 77 9.07 -8.66 27.88
C SER A 77 9.90 -7.62 28.64
N THR A 78 9.43 -7.27 29.84
CA THR A 78 10.12 -6.42 30.82
C THR A 78 10.79 -7.23 31.94
N ARG A 79 10.72 -8.56 31.87
CA ARG A 79 11.14 -9.50 32.92
C ARG A 79 12.66 -9.64 32.98
N ASP A 80 13.22 -9.62 34.19
CA ASP A 80 14.63 -9.94 34.47
C ASP A 80 15.05 -11.24 33.75
N LYS A 81 16.11 -11.15 32.92
CA LYS A 81 16.72 -12.26 32.18
C LYS A 81 15.74 -13.00 31.26
N SER A 82 14.84 -12.27 30.62
CA SER A 82 13.96 -12.78 29.56
C SER A 82 14.67 -12.88 28.20
N VAL A 83 15.61 -11.96 27.92
CA VAL A 83 16.50 -12.05 26.76
C VAL A 83 17.83 -12.68 27.20
N ARG A 84 18.27 -13.75 26.53
CA ARG A 84 19.44 -14.56 26.92
C ARG A 84 20.34 -14.84 25.73
N PHE A 85 21.65 -14.61 25.91
CA PHE A 85 22.67 -14.85 24.90
C PHE A 85 23.76 -15.79 25.40
N ASP A 86 24.15 -16.78 24.60
CA ASP A 86 25.46 -17.42 24.69
C ASP A 86 26.54 -16.55 24.02
N TRP A 87 27.81 -16.78 24.40
CA TRP A 87 28.97 -15.95 24.04
C TRP A 87 29.10 -15.61 22.54
N SER A 88 28.79 -16.55 21.65
CA SER A 88 29.00 -16.43 20.19
C SER A 88 27.72 -16.13 19.40
N THR A 89 26.64 -15.72 20.06
CA THR A 89 25.35 -15.40 19.43
C THR A 89 25.23 -13.91 19.08
N PHE A 90 24.37 -13.55 18.12
CA PHE A 90 24.32 -12.17 17.61
C PHE A 90 22.99 -11.80 16.95
N ILE A 91 22.65 -10.50 16.99
CA ILE A 91 21.54 -9.84 16.29
C ILE A 91 22.16 -8.77 15.39
N ASP A 92 22.00 -8.89 14.08
CA ASP A 92 22.53 -7.91 13.11
C ASP A 92 21.51 -6.80 12.83
N GLY A 93 21.23 -6.05 13.90
CA GLY A 93 20.21 -5.02 13.96
C GLY A 93 20.18 -4.30 15.31
N ASP A 94 19.09 -3.59 15.56
CA ASP A 94 18.69 -3.10 16.88
C ASP A 94 17.92 -4.21 17.62
N LEU A 95 18.09 -4.27 18.94
CA LEU A 95 17.30 -5.11 19.84
C LEU A 95 16.33 -4.24 20.63
N TRP A 96 15.03 -4.43 20.43
CA TRP A 96 13.97 -3.76 21.14
C TRP A 96 13.46 -4.60 22.31
N ILE A 97 13.22 -3.98 23.47
CA ILE A 97 12.71 -4.64 24.68
C ILE A 97 11.48 -3.92 25.23
N GLY A 98 10.77 -4.59 26.15
CA GLY A 98 9.51 -4.11 26.70
C GLY A 98 9.58 -2.69 27.28
N PRO A 99 8.48 -1.90 27.19
CA PRO A 99 8.47 -0.50 27.57
C PRO A 99 8.84 -0.27 29.04
N HIS A 100 9.47 0.88 29.30
CA HIS A 100 9.89 1.33 30.63
C HIS A 100 10.86 0.40 31.40
N SER A 101 11.52 -0.55 30.70
CA SER A 101 12.38 -1.57 31.34
C SER A 101 13.89 -1.28 31.22
N GLU A 102 14.64 -1.62 32.26
CA GLU A 102 16.10 -1.48 32.28
C GLU A 102 16.75 -2.62 31.49
N TRP A 103 17.33 -2.32 30.31
CA TRP A 103 17.86 -3.35 29.40
C TRP A 103 18.95 -4.23 30.01
N SER A 104 19.75 -3.67 30.92
CA SER A 104 20.77 -4.38 31.69
C SER A 104 20.22 -5.40 32.70
N LYS A 105 18.90 -5.45 32.91
CA LYS A 105 18.19 -6.50 33.68
C LYS A 105 17.46 -7.48 32.79
N VAL A 106 16.82 -6.97 31.73
CA VAL A 106 16.03 -7.77 30.77
C VAL A 106 16.92 -8.70 29.96
N ALA A 107 18.05 -8.19 29.46
CA ALA A 107 19.04 -8.96 28.71
C ALA A 107 20.19 -9.47 29.59
N THR A 108 20.63 -10.71 29.37
CA THR A 108 21.76 -11.32 30.07
C THR A 108 22.69 -12.06 29.11
N SER A 109 24.00 -11.98 29.37
CA SER A 109 25.07 -12.56 28.55
C SER A 109 26.26 -12.96 29.43
N PRO A 110 27.12 -13.92 29.00
CA PRO A 110 28.43 -14.17 29.61
C PRO A 110 29.52 -13.14 29.22
N LYS A 111 29.25 -12.23 28.27
CA LYS A 111 30.14 -11.11 27.91
C LYS A 111 30.17 -10.03 29.00
N ALA A 112 31.15 -9.14 28.92
CA ALA A 112 31.28 -8.00 29.85
C ALA A 112 30.24 -6.89 29.60
N ASP A 113 29.86 -6.69 28.34
CA ASP A 113 28.72 -5.86 27.93
C ASP A 113 27.77 -6.70 27.07
N VAL A 114 26.47 -6.69 27.40
CA VAL A 114 25.44 -7.39 26.62
C VAL A 114 25.08 -6.62 25.34
N GLY A 115 25.44 -5.33 25.24
CA GLY A 115 25.38 -4.55 24.01
C GLY A 115 26.19 -5.16 22.85
N GLU A 116 27.26 -5.91 23.14
CA GLU A 116 28.05 -6.62 22.12
C GLU A 116 27.31 -7.81 21.44
N HIS A 117 26.01 -7.99 21.67
CA HIS A 117 25.16 -8.94 20.94
C HIS A 117 24.29 -8.28 19.86
N ALA A 118 24.29 -6.96 19.74
CA ALA A 118 23.61 -6.21 18.66
C ALA A 118 24.65 -5.47 17.79
N SER A 119 24.44 -5.35 16.48
CA SER A 119 25.28 -4.49 15.63
C SER A 119 24.90 -3.00 15.68
N LYS A 120 23.65 -2.69 16.05
CA LYS A 120 23.18 -1.31 16.31
C LYS A 120 23.17 -1.00 17.82
N LYS A 121 22.00 -1.01 18.48
CA LYS A 121 21.83 -0.73 19.92
C LYS A 121 20.79 -1.66 20.55
N ILE A 122 20.77 -1.70 21.88
CA ILE A 122 19.61 -2.18 22.64
C ILE A 122 18.73 -0.97 23.00
N ARG A 123 17.43 -1.07 22.76
CA ARG A 123 16.44 0.03 22.83
C ARG A 123 15.19 -0.39 23.58
N GLN A 124 14.51 0.56 24.21
CA GLN A 124 13.17 0.35 24.78
C GLN A 124 12.11 0.63 23.71
N LEU A 125 11.08 -0.21 23.64
CA LEU A 125 9.83 0.13 22.96
C LEU A 125 9.12 1.28 23.70
N THR A 126 8.44 2.17 22.97
CA THR A 126 7.62 3.24 23.56
C THR A 126 6.33 2.69 24.19
N ARG A 127 5.78 1.63 23.60
CA ARG A 127 4.57 0.89 24.02
C ARG A 127 4.74 -0.59 23.70
N GLU A 128 3.96 -1.46 24.35
CA GLU A 128 3.86 -2.87 23.94
C GLU A 128 3.37 -2.93 22.49
N LYS A 129 4.07 -3.68 21.61
CA LYS A 129 3.50 -4.06 20.30
C LYS A 129 2.38 -5.08 20.53
N LYS A 130 1.33 -5.03 19.72
CA LYS A 130 0.16 -5.89 19.87
C LYS A 130 -0.25 -6.44 18.52
N PHE A 131 -0.49 -7.75 18.50
CA PHE A 131 -0.81 -8.51 17.30
C PHE A 131 -2.22 -9.09 17.44
N ALA A 132 -2.96 -9.20 16.34
CA ALA A 132 -4.32 -9.71 16.34
C ALA A 132 -4.30 -11.25 16.36
N PRO A 133 -5.08 -11.95 17.22
CA PRO A 133 -5.17 -13.40 17.16
C PRO A 133 -5.54 -13.88 15.75
N PRO A 134 -4.84 -14.88 15.19
CA PRO A 134 -5.09 -15.33 13.82
C PRO A 134 -6.53 -15.81 13.67
N ALA A 135 -7.17 -15.39 12.57
CA ALA A 135 -8.44 -15.93 12.14
C ALA A 135 -8.31 -17.42 11.75
N TYR A 136 -9.44 -18.09 11.52
CA TYR A 136 -9.47 -19.43 10.93
C TYR A 136 -10.63 -19.56 9.95
N ARG A 137 -10.46 -20.36 8.89
CA ARG A 137 -11.45 -20.58 7.82
C ARG A 137 -12.10 -21.94 8.02
N ASP A 138 -13.38 -21.95 8.38
CA ASP A 138 -14.14 -23.18 8.38
C ASP A 138 -14.26 -23.73 6.95
N SER A 139 -14.26 -25.06 6.83
CA SER A 139 -14.37 -25.76 5.55
C SER A 139 -15.71 -25.45 4.86
N PRO A 140 -15.73 -25.14 3.55
CA PRO A 140 -16.97 -25.08 2.79
C PRO A 140 -17.63 -26.47 2.72
N ALA A 141 -18.95 -26.49 2.53
CA ALA A 141 -19.70 -27.71 2.26
C ALA A 141 -19.66 -28.03 0.76
N LEU A 142 -19.08 -29.17 0.37
CA LEU A 142 -18.89 -29.58 -1.02
C LEU A 142 -19.41 -31.01 -1.27
N GLU A 143 -20.02 -31.27 -2.43
CA GLU A 143 -19.46 -32.21 -3.40
C GLU A 143 -18.78 -33.53 -2.94
N PRO A 144 -19.40 -34.52 -2.28
CA PRO A 144 -18.69 -35.76 -1.92
C PRO A 144 -18.15 -36.54 -3.14
N LYS A 145 -16.86 -36.87 -3.10
CA LYS A 145 -16.11 -37.60 -4.14
C LYS A 145 -15.60 -38.97 -3.68
N GLY A 146 -15.53 -39.22 -2.37
CA GLY A 146 -15.05 -40.47 -1.79
C GLY A 146 -13.53 -40.47 -1.58
N ASN A 147 -12.84 -41.56 -1.93
CA ASN A 147 -11.39 -41.67 -1.78
C ASN A 147 -10.67 -41.45 -3.12
N LEU A 148 -9.57 -40.72 -3.07
CA LEU A 148 -8.64 -40.53 -4.18
C LEU A 148 -7.30 -41.23 -3.87
N TYR A 149 -6.83 -42.02 -4.84
CA TYR A 149 -5.52 -42.66 -4.82
C TYR A 149 -4.75 -42.22 -6.07
N ALA A 150 -3.48 -41.89 -5.88
CA ALA A 150 -2.59 -41.42 -6.94
C ALA A 150 -1.23 -42.13 -6.80
N GLY A 151 -1.16 -43.38 -7.25
CA GLY A 151 -0.01 -44.26 -7.07
C GLY A 151 0.32 -45.16 -8.26
N TYR A 152 1.40 -45.94 -8.14
CA TYR A 152 1.94 -46.77 -9.21
C TYR A 152 1.07 -47.97 -9.64
N GLN A 153 -0.06 -48.22 -8.97
CA GLN A 153 -1.01 -49.27 -9.33
C GLN A 153 -2.21 -48.75 -10.11
N ASP A 154 -2.38 -47.42 -10.19
CA ASP A 154 -3.47 -46.76 -10.90
C ASP A 154 -3.10 -46.62 -12.38
N THR A 155 -4.04 -46.95 -13.28
CA THR A 155 -3.79 -47.06 -14.73
C THR A 155 -4.19 -45.82 -15.53
N GLY A 156 -4.34 -44.68 -14.87
CA GLY A 156 -4.67 -43.39 -15.46
C GLY A 156 -4.19 -42.26 -14.55
N ASP A 157 -4.08 -41.05 -15.09
CA ASP A 157 -3.57 -39.91 -14.34
C ASP A 157 -4.61 -39.42 -13.30
N ALA A 158 -4.16 -39.22 -12.07
CA ALA A 158 -5.00 -38.68 -11.01
C ALA A 158 -5.08 -37.15 -11.17
N ILE A 159 -6.29 -36.66 -11.44
CA ILE A 159 -6.57 -35.25 -11.74
C ILE A 159 -7.71 -34.74 -10.84
N ILE A 160 -7.56 -33.54 -10.29
CA ILE A 160 -8.66 -32.74 -9.74
C ILE A 160 -8.82 -31.50 -10.63
N ASP A 161 -9.99 -31.32 -11.22
CA ASP A 161 -10.36 -30.18 -12.06
C ASP A 161 -11.53 -29.35 -11.48
N LYS A 162 -12.17 -29.84 -10.40
CA LYS A 162 -13.39 -29.25 -9.80
C LYS A 162 -13.43 -29.46 -8.29
N SER A 163 -14.01 -28.49 -7.60
CA SER A 163 -14.19 -28.48 -6.15
C SER A 163 -14.92 -29.73 -5.64
N GLY A 164 -14.53 -30.23 -4.46
CA GLY A 164 -15.04 -31.49 -3.92
C GLY A 164 -14.52 -31.90 -2.55
N ALA A 165 -15.28 -32.76 -1.88
CA ALA A 165 -14.98 -33.34 -0.58
C ALA A 165 -14.55 -34.81 -0.68
N TYR A 166 -13.37 -35.13 -0.17
CA TYR A 166 -12.79 -36.46 -0.14
C TYR A 166 -12.69 -36.97 1.30
N SER A 167 -12.88 -38.27 1.53
CA SER A 167 -12.59 -38.86 2.85
C SER A 167 -11.09 -39.16 2.98
N ASN A 168 -10.43 -39.60 1.91
CA ASN A 168 -8.98 -39.79 1.90
C ASN A 168 -8.37 -39.40 0.55
N ILE A 169 -7.28 -38.64 0.57
CA ILE A 169 -6.40 -38.40 -0.58
C ILE A 169 -5.03 -39.02 -0.28
N SER A 170 -4.59 -39.98 -1.09
CA SER A 170 -3.30 -40.68 -0.90
C SER A 170 -2.43 -40.62 -2.16
N VAL A 171 -1.35 -39.85 -2.09
CA VAL A 171 -0.40 -39.60 -3.19
C VAL A 171 0.92 -40.32 -2.95
N THR A 172 1.29 -41.19 -3.89
CA THR A 172 2.58 -41.92 -3.91
C THR A 172 3.28 -41.85 -5.28
N LYS A 173 2.62 -41.29 -6.31
CA LYS A 173 3.17 -40.95 -7.62
C LYS A 173 2.87 -39.47 -7.93
N ASP A 174 1.96 -39.16 -8.84
CA ASP A 174 1.64 -37.79 -9.24
C ASP A 174 0.13 -37.55 -9.10
N LEU A 175 -0.25 -36.44 -8.46
CA LEU A 175 -1.61 -35.90 -8.44
C LEU A 175 -1.58 -34.51 -9.08
N VAL A 176 -2.28 -34.34 -10.21
CA VAL A 176 -2.39 -33.06 -10.92
C VAL A 176 -3.65 -32.32 -10.46
N VAL A 177 -3.51 -31.02 -10.25
CA VAL A 177 -4.62 -30.13 -9.89
C VAL A 177 -4.69 -29.00 -10.92
N ASN A 178 -5.76 -28.97 -11.70
CA ASN A 178 -5.99 -27.97 -12.75
C ASN A 178 -6.72 -26.76 -12.17
N ILE A 179 -6.26 -25.54 -12.50
CA ILE A 179 -6.82 -24.29 -11.97
C ILE A 179 -6.99 -23.27 -13.11
N GLY A 180 -8.20 -22.70 -13.23
CA GLY A 180 -8.49 -21.55 -14.10
C GLY A 180 -8.54 -20.27 -13.28
N ASP A 181 -9.51 -19.40 -13.56
CA ASP A 181 -9.73 -18.15 -12.81
C ASP A 181 -10.55 -18.31 -11.53
N GLU A 182 -11.38 -19.34 -11.44
CA GLU A 182 -12.14 -19.65 -10.21
C GLU A 182 -11.29 -20.41 -9.18
N ASP A 183 -11.44 -20.03 -7.91
CA ASP A 183 -10.79 -20.65 -6.75
C ASP A 183 -11.26 -22.11 -6.55
N LEU A 184 -10.30 -23.04 -6.60
CA LEU A 184 -10.54 -24.48 -6.48
C LEU A 184 -10.56 -24.91 -5.01
N ASN A 185 -11.72 -25.30 -4.51
CA ASN A 185 -11.92 -25.66 -3.11
C ASN A 185 -11.93 -27.19 -2.93
N ILE A 186 -10.98 -27.73 -2.18
CA ILE A 186 -10.80 -29.17 -1.96
C ILE A 186 -10.86 -29.44 -0.45
N THR A 187 -11.69 -30.38 -0.01
CA THR A 187 -11.70 -30.81 1.40
C THR A 187 -11.30 -32.27 1.51
N ALA A 188 -10.56 -32.62 2.57
CA ALA A 188 -10.12 -33.98 2.88
C ALA A 188 -10.29 -34.27 4.38
N GLU A 189 -10.73 -35.47 4.77
CA GLU A 189 -10.56 -35.92 6.16
C GLU A 189 -9.07 -36.24 6.38
N THR A 190 -8.51 -37.13 5.55
CA THR A 190 -7.09 -37.49 5.59
C THR A 190 -6.36 -37.17 4.28
N LEU A 191 -5.16 -36.59 4.37
CA LEU A 191 -4.26 -36.36 3.23
C LEU A 191 -2.86 -36.93 3.53
N SER A 192 -2.39 -37.86 2.70
CA SER A 192 -1.01 -38.36 2.77
C SER A 192 -0.29 -38.19 1.43
N VAL A 193 0.90 -37.60 1.46
CA VAL A 193 1.82 -37.48 0.32
C VAL A 193 3.15 -38.08 0.74
N SER A 194 3.50 -39.25 0.19
CA SER A 194 4.58 -40.09 0.72
C SER A 194 5.47 -40.70 -0.35
N GLY A 195 6.72 -41.03 0.03
CA GLY A 195 7.75 -41.53 -0.89
C GLY A 195 8.12 -40.49 -1.93
N ASP A 196 8.13 -40.87 -3.21
CA ASP A 196 8.36 -39.95 -4.33
C ASP A 196 7.11 -39.13 -4.73
N GLY A 197 6.00 -39.26 -3.98
CA GLY A 197 4.69 -38.68 -4.28
C GLY A 197 4.64 -37.15 -4.37
N GLN A 198 3.91 -36.59 -5.35
CA GLN A 198 3.90 -35.16 -5.66
C GLN A 198 2.49 -34.66 -5.99
N ILE A 199 2.06 -33.57 -5.34
CA ILE A 199 0.93 -32.75 -5.80
C ILE A 199 1.50 -31.66 -6.72
N ILE A 200 0.97 -31.58 -7.94
CA ILE A 200 1.43 -30.69 -9.02
C ILE A 200 0.27 -29.79 -9.42
N LEU A 201 0.48 -28.47 -9.38
CA LEU A 201 -0.48 -27.52 -9.94
C LEU A 201 -0.26 -27.36 -11.45
N ASN A 202 -1.35 -27.23 -12.18
CA ASN A 202 -1.39 -26.88 -13.58
C ASN A 202 -2.36 -25.69 -13.73
N ARG A 203 -1.82 -24.47 -13.78
CA ARG A 203 -2.57 -23.22 -13.70
C ARG A 203 -2.67 -22.58 -15.10
N SER A 204 -3.87 -22.13 -15.45
CA SER A 204 -4.20 -21.46 -16.73
C SER A 204 -5.18 -20.30 -16.49
N GLY A 205 -4.95 -19.54 -15.42
CA GLY A 205 -5.81 -18.46 -14.94
C GLY A 205 -5.38 -17.96 -13.57
N SER A 206 -6.22 -17.13 -12.95
CA SER A 206 -5.93 -16.37 -11.73
C SER A 206 -6.23 -17.08 -10.39
N GLY A 207 -6.96 -18.20 -10.37
CA GLY A 207 -7.48 -18.84 -9.16
C GLY A 207 -6.46 -19.62 -8.32
N HIS A 208 -6.82 -19.90 -7.06
CA HIS A 208 -6.00 -20.55 -6.04
C HIS A 208 -6.56 -21.92 -5.64
N VAL A 209 -5.75 -22.77 -5.00
CA VAL A 209 -6.24 -23.99 -4.35
C VAL A 209 -6.44 -23.77 -2.86
N ASN A 210 -7.68 -23.81 -2.41
CA ASN A 210 -8.03 -23.82 -0.98
C ASN A 210 -8.22 -25.27 -0.53
N LEU A 211 -7.23 -25.81 0.19
CA LEU A 211 -7.15 -27.21 0.60
C LEU A 211 -7.40 -27.37 2.10
N PHE A 212 -8.59 -27.83 2.46
CA PHE A 212 -9.01 -28.02 3.86
C PHE A 212 -8.79 -29.47 4.29
N VAL A 213 -7.92 -29.72 5.27
CA VAL A 213 -7.64 -31.06 5.83
C VAL A 213 -8.13 -31.11 7.28
N THR A 214 -9.01 -32.06 7.61
CA THR A 214 -9.84 -31.97 8.84
C THR A 214 -9.49 -32.98 9.94
N ASP A 215 -8.80 -34.08 9.66
CA ASP A 215 -8.30 -35.01 10.67
C ASP A 215 -6.77 -35.12 10.69
N SER A 216 -6.15 -35.52 9.58
CA SER A 216 -4.71 -35.80 9.53
C SER A 216 -4.04 -35.48 8.19
N LEU A 217 -2.83 -34.91 8.30
CA LEU A 217 -1.94 -34.57 7.18
C LEU A 217 -0.57 -35.23 7.38
N GLU A 218 -0.14 -36.05 6.42
CA GLU A 218 1.21 -36.63 6.37
C GLU A 218 1.95 -36.18 5.11
N LEU A 219 3.09 -35.51 5.27
CA LEU A 219 4.05 -35.25 4.19
C LEU A 219 5.38 -35.93 4.58
N SER A 220 5.65 -37.09 4.00
CA SER A 220 6.73 -37.99 4.44
C SER A 220 7.53 -38.59 3.28
N GLY A 221 8.63 -39.29 3.59
CA GLY A 221 9.39 -40.07 2.59
C GLY A 221 10.08 -39.28 1.47
N SER A 222 10.10 -37.95 1.53
CA SER A 222 10.47 -36.98 0.46
C SER A 222 9.33 -36.55 -0.48
N GLY A 223 8.08 -36.77 -0.05
CA GLY A 223 6.88 -36.29 -0.74
C GLY A 223 6.85 -34.77 -0.91
N LYS A 224 6.10 -34.30 -1.92
CA LYS A 224 6.14 -32.90 -2.38
C LYS A 224 4.75 -32.32 -2.60
N ILE A 225 4.57 -31.07 -2.23
CA ILE A 225 3.40 -30.26 -2.55
C ILE A 225 3.89 -29.04 -3.31
N ASN A 226 3.50 -28.91 -4.59
CA ASN A 226 3.73 -27.73 -5.42
C ASN A 226 5.20 -27.27 -5.52
N SER A 227 6.18 -28.17 -5.40
CA SER A 227 7.61 -27.83 -5.24
C SER A 227 8.32 -27.27 -6.49
N LYS A 228 7.57 -26.60 -7.36
CA LYS A 228 7.98 -25.89 -8.57
C LYS A 228 7.13 -24.64 -8.85
N GLY A 229 6.01 -24.44 -8.15
CA GLY A 229 5.10 -23.31 -8.33
C GLY A 229 5.21 -22.27 -7.22
N ASN A 230 4.46 -21.18 -7.33
CA ASN A 230 4.37 -20.15 -6.30
C ASN A 230 3.68 -20.69 -5.03
N TYR A 231 4.10 -20.23 -3.86
CA TYR A 231 3.53 -20.61 -2.57
C TYR A 231 2.09 -20.11 -2.38
N ASP A 232 1.76 -18.91 -2.88
CA ASP A 232 0.40 -18.36 -2.80
C ASP A 232 -0.65 -19.19 -3.56
N SER A 233 -0.22 -20.01 -4.52
CA SER A 233 -1.14 -20.85 -5.31
C SER A 233 -1.84 -21.94 -4.47
N ILE A 234 -1.41 -22.21 -3.23
CA ILE A 234 -2.08 -23.13 -2.30
C ILE A 234 -2.22 -22.51 -0.90
N ASN A 235 -3.47 -22.40 -0.44
CA ASN A 235 -3.82 -22.17 0.96
C ASN A 235 -4.24 -23.51 1.59
N LEU A 236 -3.43 -24.07 2.49
CA LEU A 236 -3.76 -25.31 3.22
C LEU A 236 -4.30 -24.96 4.61
N TYR A 237 -5.60 -25.22 4.84
CA TYR A 237 -6.26 -25.04 6.12
C TYR A 237 -6.33 -26.37 6.88
N TYR A 238 -5.77 -26.45 8.08
CA TYR A 238 -5.75 -27.68 8.89
C TYR A 238 -6.46 -27.52 10.24
N SER A 239 -7.56 -28.24 10.43
CA SER A 239 -8.34 -28.25 11.69
C SER A 239 -8.16 -29.55 12.51
N GLY A 240 -7.34 -30.48 12.01
CA GLY A 240 -6.97 -31.68 12.76
C GLY A 240 -6.10 -31.36 13.97
N ASN A 241 -6.07 -32.30 14.93
CA ASN A 241 -5.33 -32.16 16.19
C ASN A 241 -3.99 -32.93 16.20
N SER A 242 -3.66 -33.64 15.11
CA SER A 242 -2.39 -34.39 15.00
C SER A 242 -1.24 -33.44 14.64
N PRO A 243 -0.08 -33.49 15.34
CA PRO A 243 1.06 -32.63 15.04
C PRO A 243 1.57 -32.79 13.60
N LEU A 244 1.80 -31.68 12.92
CA LEU A 244 2.24 -31.64 11.52
C LEU A 244 3.76 -31.86 11.45
N ARG A 245 4.19 -32.93 10.77
CA ARG A 245 5.60 -33.34 10.74
C ARG A 245 6.13 -33.42 9.31
N PHE A 246 7.04 -32.51 8.99
CA PHE A 246 7.70 -32.36 7.70
C PHE A 246 9.17 -32.79 7.83
N GLY A 247 9.48 -34.04 7.46
CA GLY A 247 10.80 -34.64 7.71
C GLY A 247 11.48 -35.23 6.48
N GLY A 248 12.72 -35.68 6.63
CA GLY A 248 13.51 -36.20 5.52
C GLY A 248 13.87 -35.10 4.50
N ASN A 249 13.45 -35.28 3.23
CA ASN A 249 13.70 -34.31 2.16
C ASN A 249 12.39 -33.89 1.46
N THR A 250 11.35 -33.63 2.25
CA THR A 250 10.04 -33.14 1.77
C THR A 250 10.11 -31.70 1.26
N ARG A 251 9.18 -31.33 0.38
CA ARG A 251 9.11 -29.97 -0.22
C ARG A 251 7.67 -29.47 -0.24
N ALA A 252 7.42 -28.24 0.23
CA ALA A 252 6.08 -27.65 0.23
C ALA A 252 6.12 -26.17 -0.14
N ASN A 253 5.52 -25.80 -1.27
CA ASN A 253 5.29 -24.38 -1.64
C ASN A 253 3.80 -24.10 -1.44
N MET A 254 3.42 -23.65 -0.24
CA MET A 254 2.03 -23.43 0.18
C MET A 254 1.99 -22.56 1.44
N SER A 255 0.98 -21.72 1.59
CA SER A 255 0.67 -21.08 2.87
C SER A 255 -0.19 -22.00 3.75
N LEU A 256 0.18 -22.16 5.01
CA LEU A 256 -0.36 -23.12 5.97
C LEU A 256 -1.07 -22.42 7.12
N TYR A 257 -2.37 -22.67 7.25
CA TYR A 257 -3.25 -22.13 8.27
C TYR A 257 -3.70 -23.27 9.21
N ALA A 258 -3.02 -23.45 10.34
CA ALA A 258 -3.28 -24.57 11.26
C ALA A 258 -4.00 -24.09 12.53
N GLN A 259 -5.13 -24.71 12.90
CA GLN A 259 -5.97 -24.18 13.98
C GLN A 259 -5.29 -24.26 15.36
N THR A 260 -4.79 -25.44 15.75
CA THR A 260 -4.15 -25.67 17.06
C THR A 260 -3.01 -26.70 17.04
N ALA A 261 -2.62 -27.21 15.86
CA ALA A 261 -1.69 -28.33 15.76
C ALA A 261 -0.22 -27.88 15.73
N ASP A 262 0.60 -28.46 16.62
CA ASP A 262 2.03 -28.20 16.71
C ASP A 262 2.77 -28.63 15.43
N ILE A 263 3.79 -27.86 15.04
CA ILE A 263 4.44 -27.96 13.72
C ILE A 263 5.93 -28.28 13.89
N SER A 264 6.44 -29.27 13.15
CA SER A 264 7.87 -29.60 13.15
C SER A 264 8.42 -29.82 11.74
N LEU A 265 9.44 -29.04 11.37
CA LEU A 265 10.29 -29.29 10.21
C LEU A 265 11.62 -29.92 10.68
N SER A 266 12.04 -31.01 10.03
CA SER A 266 13.27 -31.74 10.40
C SER A 266 14.15 -32.10 9.20
N ASP A 267 15.34 -32.60 9.52
CA ASP A 267 16.32 -33.18 8.58
C ASP A 267 16.75 -32.22 7.46
N SER A 268 16.09 -32.26 6.31
CA SER A 268 16.32 -31.40 5.13
C SER A 268 14.99 -31.06 4.44
N ALA A 269 13.89 -30.99 5.20
CA ALA A 269 12.62 -30.45 4.73
C ALA A 269 12.78 -28.96 4.36
N GLN A 270 12.22 -28.55 3.22
CA GLN A 270 12.16 -27.14 2.84
C GLN A 270 10.71 -26.74 2.56
N MET A 271 10.31 -25.58 3.07
CA MET A 271 8.99 -24.98 2.86
C MET A 271 9.14 -23.54 2.38
N THR A 272 8.17 -23.09 1.59
CA THR A 272 8.00 -21.71 1.13
C THR A 272 6.52 -21.34 1.28
N GLY A 273 6.21 -20.17 1.82
CA GLY A 273 4.85 -19.78 2.21
C GLY A 273 4.72 -19.44 3.70
N SER A 274 3.60 -18.84 4.10
CA SER A 274 3.37 -18.38 5.48
C SER A 274 2.88 -19.53 6.38
N ILE A 275 3.23 -19.50 7.66
CA ILE A 275 2.71 -20.41 8.69
C ILE A 275 1.91 -19.59 9.72
N VAL A 276 0.58 -19.65 9.64
CA VAL A 276 -0.35 -18.93 10.52
C VAL A 276 -1.03 -19.95 11.44
N THR A 277 -0.88 -19.84 12.76
CA THR A 277 -1.34 -20.91 13.66
C THR A 277 -1.65 -20.53 15.11
N GLY A 278 -2.61 -21.24 15.70
CA GLY A 278 -2.88 -21.30 17.14
C GLY A 278 -2.16 -22.45 17.89
N ALA A 279 -1.09 -23.01 17.30
CA ALA A 279 -0.22 -24.01 17.90
C ALA A 279 0.45 -23.53 19.22
N LYS A 280 1.06 -24.47 19.95
CA LYS A 280 1.87 -24.20 21.15
C LYS A 280 3.35 -24.39 20.92
N ASP A 281 3.73 -25.29 20.03
CA ASP A 281 5.12 -25.56 19.68
C ASP A 281 5.32 -25.50 18.16
N ILE A 282 6.29 -24.69 17.71
CA ILE A 282 6.83 -24.71 16.35
C ILE A 282 8.31 -25.02 16.44
N SER A 283 8.79 -25.98 15.65
CA SER A 283 10.18 -26.46 15.72
C SER A 283 10.80 -26.64 14.34
N LEU A 284 11.98 -26.05 14.13
CA LEU A 284 12.84 -26.29 12.99
C LEU A 284 14.14 -26.94 13.48
N SER A 285 14.58 -28.00 12.80
CA SER A 285 15.71 -28.83 13.22
C SER A 285 16.51 -29.42 12.06
N GLY A 286 17.71 -29.90 12.34
CA GLY A 286 18.63 -30.40 11.33
C GLY A 286 19.14 -29.28 10.42
N ASN A 287 18.86 -29.39 9.12
CA ASN A 287 19.11 -28.39 8.07
C ASN A 287 17.78 -28.05 7.35
N SER A 288 16.67 -28.05 8.08
CA SER A 288 15.37 -27.62 7.54
C SER A 288 15.32 -26.11 7.27
N GLN A 289 14.51 -25.70 6.30
CA GLN A 289 14.42 -24.30 5.88
C GLN A 289 12.99 -23.87 5.62
N LEU A 290 12.68 -22.64 6.00
CA LEU A 290 11.50 -21.88 5.60
C LEU A 290 12.03 -20.67 4.80
N ASN A 291 11.92 -20.67 3.47
CA ASN A 291 12.58 -19.68 2.62
C ASN A 291 11.89 -19.48 1.25
N PRO A 292 11.46 -18.24 0.95
CA PRO A 292 10.97 -17.27 1.93
C PRO A 292 9.78 -17.87 2.71
N GLY A 293 9.54 -17.43 3.94
CA GLY A 293 8.35 -17.86 4.68
C GLY A 293 8.15 -17.18 6.03
N GLU A 294 6.92 -16.71 6.26
CA GLU A 294 6.50 -16.05 7.49
C GLU A 294 6.09 -17.06 8.59
N ILE A 295 6.15 -16.64 9.85
CA ILE A 295 5.49 -17.35 10.96
C ILE A 295 4.67 -16.36 11.79
N TYR A 296 3.36 -16.62 11.93
CA TYR A 296 2.45 -15.86 12.78
C TYR A 296 1.75 -16.77 13.79
N ALA A 297 2.30 -16.82 15.01
CA ALA A 297 1.95 -17.84 15.99
C ALA A 297 2.00 -17.31 17.43
N LEU A 298 1.08 -16.39 17.76
CA LEU A 298 1.06 -15.63 19.02
C LEU A 298 0.96 -16.48 20.32
N ASN A 299 0.67 -17.77 20.21
CA ASN A 299 0.58 -18.70 21.35
C ASN A 299 1.71 -19.75 21.37
N ALA A 300 2.66 -19.68 20.42
CA ALA A 300 3.64 -20.73 20.19
C ALA A 300 5.06 -20.37 20.65
N ALA A 301 5.74 -21.37 21.24
CA ALA A 301 7.18 -21.40 21.37
C ALA A 301 7.80 -21.77 20.01
N LEU A 302 8.46 -20.79 19.36
CA LEU A 302 9.21 -20.97 18.13
C LEU A 302 10.65 -21.36 18.45
N SER A 303 11.04 -22.57 18.04
CA SER A 303 12.35 -23.16 18.34
C SER A 303 13.13 -23.51 17.07
N LEU A 304 14.39 -23.10 16.98
CA LEU A 304 15.31 -23.42 15.89
C LEU A 304 16.55 -24.12 16.42
N SER A 305 17.03 -25.12 15.69
CA SER A 305 18.16 -25.96 16.10
C SER A 305 18.98 -26.52 14.92
N GLY A 306 20.21 -26.96 15.21
CA GLY A 306 21.13 -27.43 14.19
C GLY A 306 21.63 -26.27 13.31
N SER A 307 21.37 -26.35 12.02
CA SER A 307 21.67 -25.33 11.00
C SER A 307 20.40 -24.87 10.27
N SER A 308 19.23 -25.04 10.90
CA SER A 308 17.94 -24.62 10.34
C SER A 308 17.85 -23.11 10.11
N ARG A 309 17.06 -22.71 9.11
CA ARG A 309 16.93 -21.30 8.70
C ARG A 309 15.49 -20.87 8.46
N ILE A 310 15.19 -19.63 8.81
CA ILE A 310 14.05 -18.87 8.31
C ILE A 310 14.60 -17.65 7.55
N GLN A 311 14.07 -17.37 6.37
CA GLN A 311 14.17 -16.07 5.71
C GLN A 311 12.73 -15.56 5.56
N GLY A 312 12.36 -14.51 6.31
CA GLY A 312 10.97 -14.11 6.48
C GLY A 312 10.74 -13.33 7.77
N VAL A 313 9.51 -12.87 8.00
CA VAL A 313 9.09 -12.25 9.28
C VAL A 313 8.53 -13.31 10.24
N THR A 314 8.83 -13.20 11.54
CA THR A 314 8.27 -14.13 12.55
C THR A 314 7.74 -13.40 13.78
N VAL A 315 6.52 -13.75 14.21
CA VAL A 315 5.89 -13.30 15.46
C VAL A 315 5.45 -14.54 16.28
N SER A 316 5.87 -14.61 17.55
CA SER A 316 5.71 -15.79 18.42
C SER A 316 5.52 -15.43 19.90
N ASP A 317 5.06 -16.37 20.75
CA ASP A 317 5.07 -16.17 22.21
C ASP A 317 6.51 -16.19 22.74
N THR A 318 7.29 -17.22 22.45
CA THR A 318 8.72 -17.30 22.84
C THR A 318 9.60 -17.74 21.69
N LEU A 319 10.83 -17.22 21.64
CA LEU A 319 11.79 -17.48 20.57
C LEU A 319 13.08 -18.11 21.11
N SER A 320 13.46 -19.29 20.59
CA SER A 320 14.67 -20.01 21.03
C SER A 320 15.49 -20.55 19.86
N LEU A 321 16.63 -19.93 19.55
CA LEU A 321 17.58 -20.42 18.54
C LEU A 321 18.77 -21.13 19.20
N SER A 322 19.31 -22.15 18.51
CA SER A 322 20.44 -22.95 19.01
C SER A 322 21.33 -23.50 17.89
N GLY A 323 22.59 -23.83 18.23
CA GLY A 323 23.55 -24.39 17.27
C GLY A 323 24.13 -23.33 16.35
N THR A 324 23.89 -23.45 15.05
CA THR A 324 24.20 -22.45 14.00
C THR A 324 22.93 -22.07 13.21
N SER A 325 21.77 -22.17 13.85
CA SER A 325 20.48 -21.75 13.26
C SER A 325 20.39 -20.23 13.09
N GLN A 326 19.57 -19.81 12.13
CA GLN A 326 19.49 -18.42 11.68
C GLN A 326 18.04 -18.01 11.40
N ILE A 327 17.67 -16.79 11.80
CA ILE A 327 16.53 -16.07 11.22
C ILE A 327 17.09 -14.84 10.50
N GLU A 328 16.61 -14.59 9.29
CA GLU A 328 16.95 -13.41 8.47
C GLU A 328 15.66 -12.71 8.12
N TYR A 329 15.48 -11.48 8.62
CA TYR A 329 14.29 -10.67 8.41
C TYR A 329 14.12 -10.38 6.91
N ASP A 330 12.96 -10.73 6.38
CA ASP A 330 12.57 -10.51 4.99
C ASP A 330 11.05 -10.34 4.94
N ASP A 331 10.59 -9.14 4.60
CA ASP A 331 9.18 -8.73 4.54
C ASP A 331 8.61 -8.76 3.10
N SER A 332 9.38 -9.28 2.13
CA SER A 332 8.95 -9.36 0.72
C SER A 332 7.69 -10.21 0.48
N MET A 333 7.37 -11.15 1.39
CA MET A 333 6.12 -11.92 1.35
C MET A 333 4.92 -11.18 1.95
N SER A 334 5.16 -10.35 2.96
CA SER A 334 4.13 -9.55 3.63
C SER A 334 3.60 -8.44 2.72
N LEU A 335 4.48 -7.95 1.85
CA LEU A 335 4.22 -6.90 0.87
C LEU A 335 3.47 -7.46 -0.35
N LYS A 336 2.14 -7.52 -0.26
CA LYS A 336 1.29 -7.90 -1.40
C LYS A 336 1.47 -6.92 -2.56
N VAL A 337 2.12 -7.39 -3.64
CA VAL A 337 2.22 -6.64 -4.90
C VAL A 337 0.81 -6.29 -5.40
N PRO A 338 0.51 -5.03 -5.73
CA PRO A 338 -0.77 -4.64 -6.33
C PRO A 338 -0.95 -5.31 -7.71
N GLU A 339 -1.81 -6.31 -7.77
CA GLU A 339 -2.19 -7.00 -8.99
C GLU A 339 -2.82 -6.03 -10.00
N PHE A 340 -2.54 -6.17 -11.30
CA PHE A 340 -3.29 -5.48 -12.35
C PHE A 340 -4.71 -6.05 -12.45
N LYS A 341 -5.73 -5.18 -12.49
CA LYS A 341 -7.15 -5.59 -12.51
C LYS A 341 -7.99 -4.73 -13.45
N ALA A 342 -9.07 -5.31 -13.99
CA ALA A 342 -10.04 -4.59 -14.81
C ALA A 342 -10.60 -3.37 -14.08
N GLN A 343 -10.53 -2.22 -14.74
CA GLN A 343 -10.89 -0.90 -14.22
C GLN A 343 -12.32 -0.54 -14.61
N LYS A 344 -12.99 0.24 -13.76
CA LYS A 344 -14.39 0.68 -13.97
C LYS A 344 -14.50 2.14 -14.40
N THR A 345 -13.53 2.95 -14.00
CA THR A 345 -13.40 4.36 -14.38
C THR A 345 -12.53 4.45 -15.64
N PRO A 346 -12.98 5.09 -16.74
CA PRO A 346 -12.16 5.26 -17.93
C PRO A 346 -10.84 5.98 -17.62
N VAL A 347 -9.75 5.62 -18.30
CA VAL A 347 -8.42 6.12 -17.95
C VAL A 347 -8.36 7.66 -17.97
N THR A 348 -8.97 8.30 -18.98
CA THR A 348 -9.03 9.77 -19.10
C THR A 348 -9.87 10.47 -18.01
N GLU A 349 -10.75 9.76 -17.31
CA GLU A 349 -11.46 10.27 -16.12
C GLU A 349 -10.59 10.29 -14.85
N LYS A 350 -9.47 9.54 -14.84
CA LYS A 350 -8.47 9.47 -13.77
C LYS A 350 -7.33 10.48 -13.93
N LEU A 351 -6.98 10.83 -15.17
CA LEU A 351 -5.79 11.65 -15.47
C LEU A 351 -5.92 13.12 -15.05
N GLY A 352 -4.79 13.74 -14.73
CA GLY A 352 -4.66 15.17 -14.50
C GLY A 352 -3.23 15.67 -14.64
N SER A 353 -2.99 16.90 -14.20
CA SER A 353 -1.65 17.38 -13.83
C SER A 353 -1.79 18.53 -12.83
N GLY A 354 -0.67 19.08 -12.34
CA GLY A 354 -0.64 20.16 -11.36
C GLY A 354 -0.02 21.47 -11.86
N ASN A 355 -0.04 22.50 -11.02
CA ASN A 355 0.93 23.58 -11.02
C ASN A 355 1.47 23.83 -9.60
N TRP A 356 2.67 24.41 -9.50
CA TRP A 356 3.43 24.52 -8.25
C TRP A 356 2.98 25.69 -7.35
N GLY A 357 1.92 26.41 -7.73
CA GLY A 357 1.30 27.43 -6.88
C GLY A 357 2.02 28.77 -6.76
N MET A 358 3.29 28.88 -7.16
CA MET A 358 4.07 30.12 -7.01
C MET A 358 3.43 31.36 -7.65
N TYR A 359 2.55 31.17 -8.63
CA TYR A 359 1.79 32.25 -9.28
C TYR A 359 0.88 33.04 -8.33
N TYR A 360 0.47 32.45 -7.21
CA TYR A 360 -0.42 33.10 -6.24
C TYR A 360 0.29 34.17 -5.39
N ASP A 361 1.63 34.21 -5.36
CA ASP A 361 2.39 35.23 -4.64
C ASP A 361 2.26 36.64 -5.27
N PHE A 362 1.64 37.56 -4.53
CA PHE A 362 1.47 38.97 -4.91
C PHE A 362 2.81 39.75 -4.97
N ASN A 363 3.89 39.28 -4.35
CA ASN A 363 5.21 39.92 -4.41
C ASN A 363 6.05 39.45 -5.61
N ARG A 364 5.93 38.19 -6.03
CA ARG A 364 6.73 37.58 -7.11
C ARG A 364 6.21 37.86 -8.52
N PHE A 365 4.90 37.99 -8.68
CA PHE A 365 4.26 38.20 -9.99
C PHE A 365 3.27 39.38 -9.94
N ASP A 366 3.23 40.19 -11.01
CA ASP A 366 2.11 41.12 -11.23
C ASP A 366 0.88 40.37 -11.79
N ASP A 367 -0.32 40.95 -11.65
CA ASP A 367 -1.57 40.27 -12.02
C ASP A 367 -1.65 39.93 -13.52
N LYS A 368 -0.94 40.69 -14.37
CA LYS A 368 -0.83 40.40 -15.80
C LYS A 368 0.01 39.14 -16.05
N THR A 369 1.12 39.00 -15.33
CA THR A 369 2.06 37.88 -15.46
C THR A 369 1.49 36.61 -14.82
N PHE A 370 0.87 36.73 -13.64
CA PHE A 370 0.02 35.70 -13.04
C PHE A 370 -0.98 35.16 -14.08
N LYS A 371 -1.80 36.06 -14.65
CA LYS A 371 -2.86 35.68 -15.59
C LYS A 371 -2.30 35.08 -16.89
N ALA A 372 -1.21 35.64 -17.43
CA ALA A 372 -0.61 35.13 -18.67
C ALA A 372 -0.05 33.71 -18.53
N ASN A 373 0.58 33.40 -17.39
CA ASN A 373 1.07 32.05 -17.11
C ASN A 373 -0.10 31.08 -16.86
N PHE A 374 -1.05 31.43 -15.99
CA PHE A 374 -2.16 30.55 -15.66
C PHE A 374 -3.10 30.29 -16.87
N ASP A 375 -3.41 31.33 -17.66
CA ASP A 375 -4.18 31.19 -18.89
C ASP A 375 -3.48 30.24 -19.88
N TYR A 376 -2.14 30.26 -19.93
CA TYR A 376 -1.35 29.41 -20.81
C TYR A 376 -1.40 27.94 -20.37
N ASP A 377 -1.10 27.66 -19.10
CA ASP A 377 -1.15 26.31 -18.50
C ASP A 377 -2.54 25.69 -18.72
N LEU A 378 -3.60 26.46 -18.42
CA LEU A 378 -4.98 26.03 -18.63
C LEU A 378 -5.35 25.90 -20.12
N SER A 379 -4.79 26.73 -21.02
CA SER A 379 -5.03 26.60 -22.47
C SER A 379 -4.42 25.32 -23.05
N MET A 380 -3.34 24.83 -22.44
CA MET A 380 -2.65 23.61 -22.83
C MET A 380 -3.29 22.38 -22.18
N LEU A 381 -3.67 22.45 -20.89
CA LEU A 381 -4.47 21.42 -20.21
C LEU A 381 -5.81 21.15 -20.92
N LYS A 382 -6.42 22.18 -21.52
CA LYS A 382 -7.63 22.06 -22.36
C LYS A 382 -7.43 21.23 -23.64
N LYS A 383 -6.19 21.00 -24.08
CA LYS A 383 -5.86 20.15 -25.24
C LYS A 383 -5.63 18.68 -24.86
N LEU A 384 -5.51 18.37 -23.58
CA LEU A 384 -5.34 17.01 -23.07
C LEU A 384 -6.69 16.43 -22.59
N PRO A 385 -6.91 15.11 -22.73
CA PRO A 385 -8.07 14.40 -22.18
C PRO A 385 -7.86 14.13 -20.68
N PHE A 386 -7.53 15.19 -19.94
CA PHE A 386 -7.29 15.18 -18.50
C PHE A 386 -8.53 15.69 -17.78
N THR A 387 -8.83 15.12 -16.61
CA THR A 387 -10.00 15.47 -15.80
C THR A 387 -9.66 16.40 -14.65
N TYR A 388 -8.47 16.27 -14.04
CA TYR A 388 -8.06 17.06 -12.85
C TYR A 388 -7.02 18.14 -13.17
N PHE A 389 -7.08 19.24 -12.41
CA PHE A 389 -5.98 20.20 -12.24
C PHE A 389 -5.67 20.35 -10.74
N ARG A 390 -4.47 19.96 -10.29
CA ARG A 390 -3.97 20.19 -8.92
C ARG A 390 -3.39 21.60 -8.82
N LEU A 391 -4.07 22.48 -8.10
CA LEU A 391 -3.64 23.86 -7.92
C LEU A 391 -2.86 23.95 -6.61
N GLY A 392 -1.53 23.81 -6.66
CA GLY A 392 -0.68 23.95 -5.47
C GLY A 392 -0.96 25.28 -4.76
N PHE A 393 -1.21 25.28 -3.45
CA PHE A 393 -1.57 26.51 -2.76
C PHE A 393 -0.80 26.72 -1.46
N VAL A 394 -0.06 27.83 -1.42
CA VAL A 394 0.85 28.21 -0.33
C VAL A 394 0.23 29.32 0.52
N ILE A 395 0.42 29.29 1.83
CA ILE A 395 0.11 30.43 2.70
C ILE A 395 1.15 31.55 2.52
N TYR A 396 0.74 32.71 1.99
CA TYR A 396 1.63 33.87 1.84
C TYR A 396 1.29 34.95 2.88
N ASP A 397 2.28 35.48 3.60
CA ASP A 397 2.06 36.57 4.58
C ASP A 397 1.38 37.80 3.94
N ASN A 398 1.59 38.02 2.64
CA ASN A 398 0.99 39.12 1.87
C ASN A 398 -0.48 38.90 1.47
N MET A 399 -1.04 37.70 1.65
CA MET A 399 -2.44 37.42 1.31
C MET A 399 -3.41 37.82 2.42
N VAL A 400 -2.94 38.08 3.65
CA VAL A 400 -3.79 38.33 4.82
C VAL A 400 -3.76 39.82 5.17
N ASP A 401 -4.94 40.44 5.31
CA ASP A 401 -5.03 41.83 5.76
C ASP A 401 -4.83 41.97 7.28
N GLN A 402 -4.63 43.20 7.75
CA GLN A 402 -4.46 43.53 9.18
C GLN A 402 -5.66 43.19 10.09
N ASN A 403 -6.76 42.67 9.54
CA ASN A 403 -7.95 42.22 10.26
C ASN A 403 -8.13 40.69 10.20
N GLY A 404 -7.25 39.95 9.50
CA GLY A 404 -7.35 38.51 9.30
C GLY A 404 -8.17 38.08 8.06
N ASN A 405 -8.47 38.99 7.13
CA ASN A 405 -9.18 38.64 5.89
C ASN A 405 -8.18 38.12 4.83
N TYR A 406 -8.48 36.98 4.23
CA TYR A 406 -7.69 36.38 3.16
C TYR A 406 -8.07 36.93 1.77
N ASN A 407 -7.08 37.35 1.00
CA ASN A 407 -7.23 37.80 -0.38
C ASN A 407 -7.11 36.61 -1.36
N PHE A 408 -8.22 35.93 -1.61
CA PHE A 408 -8.28 34.79 -2.52
C PHE A 408 -8.27 35.14 -4.01
N SER A 409 -8.18 36.42 -4.41
CA SER A 409 -8.54 36.88 -5.78
C SER A 409 -7.82 36.18 -6.94
N ARG A 410 -6.59 35.69 -6.74
CA ARG A 410 -5.86 34.90 -7.75
C ARG A 410 -6.27 33.43 -7.77
N LEU A 411 -6.49 32.82 -6.61
CA LEU A 411 -7.01 31.46 -6.52
C LEU A 411 -8.47 31.39 -6.99
N ASP A 412 -9.28 32.41 -6.71
CA ASP A 412 -10.63 32.59 -7.27
C ASP A 412 -10.60 32.55 -8.81
N TYR A 413 -9.68 33.30 -9.43
CA TYR A 413 -9.52 33.28 -10.87
C TYR A 413 -9.12 31.89 -11.40
N ALA A 414 -8.15 31.24 -10.74
CA ALA A 414 -7.67 29.93 -11.15
C ALA A 414 -8.74 28.82 -11.01
N VAL A 415 -9.44 28.79 -9.88
CA VAL A 415 -10.56 27.87 -9.60
C VAL A 415 -11.70 28.10 -10.60
N ASP A 416 -12.15 29.34 -10.76
CA ASP A 416 -13.30 29.63 -11.63
C ASP A 416 -13.00 29.35 -13.11
N GLU A 417 -11.81 29.66 -13.62
CA GLU A 417 -11.46 29.33 -15.02
C GLU A 417 -11.22 27.83 -15.23
N THR A 418 -10.73 27.10 -14.22
CA THR A 418 -10.61 25.63 -14.27
C THR A 418 -11.98 24.95 -14.30
N LEU A 419 -12.93 25.40 -13.47
CA LEU A 419 -14.31 24.88 -13.49
C LEU A 419 -15.02 25.25 -14.80
N LYS A 420 -14.83 26.47 -15.34
CA LYS A 420 -15.31 26.84 -16.69
C LYS A 420 -14.67 26.03 -17.81
N ALA A 421 -13.50 25.42 -17.59
CA ALA A 421 -12.85 24.51 -18.52
C ALA A 421 -13.43 23.09 -18.50
N GLY A 422 -14.40 22.80 -17.62
CA GLY A 422 -14.93 21.45 -17.41
C GLY A 422 -13.98 20.51 -16.68
N LYS A 423 -12.96 21.04 -16.00
CA LYS A 423 -11.96 20.27 -15.24
C LYS A 423 -12.31 20.31 -13.74
N LYS A 424 -12.04 19.22 -13.01
CA LYS A 424 -12.14 19.15 -11.55
C LYS A 424 -10.91 19.83 -10.92
N VAL A 425 -11.08 20.47 -9.77
CA VAL A 425 -9.99 21.11 -9.00
C VAL A 425 -9.57 20.20 -7.85
N ILE A 426 -8.29 19.87 -7.78
CA ILE A 426 -7.64 19.37 -6.56
C ILE A 426 -6.89 20.54 -5.91
N LEU A 427 -7.02 20.71 -4.60
CA LEU A 427 -6.45 21.83 -3.84
C LEU A 427 -5.67 21.31 -2.62
N PRO A 428 -4.40 20.93 -2.78
CA PRO A 428 -3.49 20.65 -1.67
C PRO A 428 -3.11 21.94 -0.95
N LEU A 429 -2.69 21.82 0.32
CA LEU A 429 -2.27 22.97 1.10
C LEU A 429 -0.80 22.85 1.49
N TRP A 430 0.03 23.65 0.82
CA TRP A 430 1.48 23.63 0.91
C TRP A 430 1.96 24.50 2.06
N PHE A 431 2.59 23.90 3.06
CA PHE A 431 3.42 24.66 3.99
C PHE A 431 4.82 24.80 3.41
N VAL A 432 5.12 25.90 2.71
CA VAL A 432 6.50 26.19 2.30
C VAL A 432 7.00 27.50 2.85
N ASN A 433 8.24 27.49 3.35
CA ASN A 433 8.92 28.67 3.90
C ASN A 433 9.02 29.83 2.88
N ASP A 434 8.79 29.58 1.59
CA ASP A 434 8.71 30.63 0.56
C ASP A 434 7.51 31.57 0.68
N GLY A 435 6.46 31.19 1.42
CA GLY A 435 5.34 32.07 1.74
C GLY A 435 5.61 33.11 2.83
N ILE A 436 6.66 32.91 3.64
CA ILE A 436 6.94 33.66 4.87
C ILE A 436 7.97 34.77 4.63
N ALA A 437 7.71 35.95 5.18
CA ALA A 437 8.54 37.14 5.02
C ALA A 437 9.83 37.09 5.88
N ASP A 438 9.76 36.65 7.14
CA ASP A 438 10.92 36.44 8.01
C ASP A 438 11.24 34.95 8.18
N LYS A 439 11.77 34.36 7.11
CA LYS A 439 12.24 32.96 7.07
C LYS A 439 13.36 32.66 8.10
N GLY A 440 13.96 33.68 8.72
CA GLY A 440 14.99 33.52 9.74
C GLY A 440 14.46 33.35 11.16
N ASN A 441 13.17 33.60 11.39
CA ASN A 441 12.55 33.58 12.72
C ASN A 441 11.06 33.14 12.64
N ILE A 442 10.85 31.87 12.29
CA ILE A 442 9.51 31.27 12.17
C ILE A 442 9.00 30.83 13.54
N ASP A 443 7.89 31.41 14.03
CA ASP A 443 7.15 30.87 15.18
C ASP A 443 6.24 29.72 14.73
N TYR A 444 6.56 28.51 15.20
CA TYR A 444 5.87 27.28 14.82
C TYR A 444 4.37 27.30 15.17
N HIS A 445 4.01 27.76 16.37
CA HIS A 445 2.62 27.74 16.84
C HIS A 445 1.78 28.85 16.22
N GLU A 446 2.37 30.01 15.91
CA GLU A 446 1.72 31.04 15.10
C GLU A 446 1.40 30.51 13.70
N GLN A 447 2.34 29.80 13.06
CA GLN A 447 2.12 29.24 11.72
C GLN A 447 1.09 28.10 11.69
N VAL A 448 1.09 27.18 12.67
CA VAL A 448 0.02 26.18 12.83
C VAL A 448 -1.35 26.85 13.03
N SER A 449 -1.42 27.93 13.80
CA SER A 449 -2.64 28.73 13.98
C SER A 449 -3.10 29.41 12.67
N ASN A 450 -2.18 30.03 11.94
CA ASN A 450 -2.44 30.67 10.65
C ASN A 450 -2.93 29.66 9.60
N MET A 451 -2.39 28.45 9.61
CA MET A 451 -2.82 27.35 8.75
C MET A 451 -4.25 26.90 9.07
N ARG A 452 -4.57 26.71 10.36
CA ARG A 452 -5.94 26.39 10.83
C ARG A 452 -6.96 27.46 10.43
N ASN A 453 -6.56 28.73 10.46
CA ASN A 453 -7.39 29.85 10.03
C ASN A 453 -7.59 29.86 8.51
N LEU A 454 -6.53 29.62 7.73
CA LEU A 454 -6.59 29.53 6.26
C LEU A 454 -7.52 28.40 5.81
N ILE A 455 -7.35 27.18 6.35
CA ILE A 455 -8.26 26.04 6.09
C ILE A 455 -9.72 26.43 6.35
N THR A 456 -9.98 27.12 7.48
CA THR A 456 -11.33 27.55 7.85
C THR A 456 -11.92 28.57 6.87
N ALA A 457 -11.12 29.52 6.40
CA ALA A 457 -11.55 30.53 5.44
C ALA A 457 -11.74 29.94 4.03
N MET A 458 -10.81 29.11 3.58
CA MET A 458 -10.73 28.53 2.25
C MET A 458 -11.91 27.58 1.97
N VAL A 459 -12.21 26.66 2.89
CA VAL A 459 -13.34 25.73 2.74
C VAL A 459 -14.69 26.47 2.73
N LYS A 460 -14.83 27.55 3.52
CA LYS A 460 -16.03 28.40 3.50
C LYS A 460 -16.18 29.17 2.20
N HIS A 461 -15.08 29.71 1.68
CA HIS A 461 -15.07 30.57 0.50
C HIS A 461 -15.35 29.79 -0.81
N TYR A 462 -14.90 28.54 -0.88
CA TYR A 462 -15.14 27.65 -2.02
C TYR A 462 -16.31 26.65 -1.84
N SER A 463 -17.11 26.82 -0.77
CA SER A 463 -18.24 25.93 -0.46
C SER A 463 -19.22 25.79 -1.63
N GLY A 464 -19.49 24.55 -2.03
CA GLY A 464 -20.39 24.19 -3.13
C GLY A 464 -19.76 24.30 -4.52
N LYS A 465 -18.44 24.58 -4.64
CA LYS A 465 -17.72 24.52 -5.93
C LYS A 465 -17.28 23.10 -6.33
N GLY A 466 -17.45 22.10 -5.46
CA GLY A 466 -17.04 20.72 -5.74
C GLY A 466 -15.53 20.50 -5.76
N ILE A 467 -14.82 21.17 -4.85
CA ILE A 467 -13.37 21.05 -4.70
C ILE A 467 -13.01 19.68 -4.09
N ILE A 468 -11.92 19.08 -4.56
CA ILE A 468 -11.23 18.00 -3.85
C ILE A 468 -10.13 18.66 -3.04
N TYR A 469 -10.27 18.69 -1.71
CA TYR A 469 -9.21 19.15 -0.83
C TYR A 469 -8.24 17.99 -0.57
N GLU A 470 -6.95 18.26 -0.71
CA GLU A 470 -5.90 17.31 -0.37
C GLU A 470 -5.27 17.70 0.98
N ALA A 471 -4.44 16.82 1.54
CA ALA A 471 -3.81 17.01 2.84
C ALA A 471 -2.70 18.11 2.81
N LEU A 472 -1.90 18.15 3.87
CA LEU A 472 -0.73 19.03 3.95
C LEU A 472 0.44 18.44 3.15
N ASP A 473 0.78 19.11 2.05
CA ASP A 473 1.72 18.66 1.02
C ASP A 473 3.12 18.34 1.62
N GLU A 474 3.58 17.11 1.36
CA GLU A 474 4.88 16.56 1.76
C GLU A 474 5.30 16.82 3.23
N ALA A 475 4.37 16.95 4.18
CA ALA A 475 4.68 17.31 5.57
C ALA A 475 5.68 16.33 6.27
N ASN A 476 5.80 15.10 5.77
CA ASN A 476 6.79 14.10 6.21
C ASN A 476 8.23 14.36 5.71
N SER A 477 8.42 15.13 4.64
CA SER A 477 9.74 15.48 4.08
C SER A 477 10.58 16.34 5.01
N LEU A 478 9.96 17.15 5.88
CA LEU A 478 10.59 18.23 6.67
C LEU A 478 11.20 19.35 5.80
N GLY A 479 12.02 20.20 6.41
CA GLY A 479 12.80 21.20 5.72
C GLY A 479 11.90 22.28 5.11
N HIS A 480 11.93 22.38 3.78
CA HIS A 480 11.11 23.31 3.00
C HIS A 480 9.62 23.13 3.26
N PHE A 481 9.16 21.89 3.47
CA PHE A 481 7.75 21.49 3.56
C PHE A 481 7.18 21.46 4.99
N TRP A 482 8.03 21.53 6.03
CA TRP A 482 7.56 21.54 7.43
C TRP A 482 8.56 22.20 8.42
N MET A 483 8.73 23.52 8.31
CA MET A 483 9.34 24.41 9.34
C MET A 483 10.71 23.99 9.92
N GLU A 484 11.47 23.13 9.23
CA GLU A 484 12.69 22.49 9.74
C GLU A 484 12.54 21.78 11.13
N GLN A 485 11.31 21.41 11.53
CA GLN A 485 11.01 20.93 12.89
C GLN A 485 10.30 19.58 12.91
N TRP A 486 10.74 18.67 13.79
CA TRP A 486 10.08 17.39 14.03
C TRP A 486 10.14 16.94 15.49
N SER A 487 9.00 16.45 15.99
CA SER A 487 8.80 15.83 17.29
C SER A 487 7.48 15.04 17.24
N ASP A 488 7.18 14.23 18.26
CA ASP A 488 5.84 13.61 18.37
C ASP A 488 4.72 14.67 18.40
N ASP A 489 4.95 15.80 19.09
CA ASP A 489 4.00 16.92 19.17
C ASP A 489 3.75 17.55 17.78
N CYS A 490 4.80 17.65 16.93
CA CYS A 490 4.65 18.12 15.56
C CYS A 490 3.73 17.21 14.73
N VAL A 491 3.74 15.90 14.99
CA VAL A 491 2.86 14.95 14.30
C VAL A 491 1.41 15.14 14.76
N GLU A 492 1.18 15.30 16.06
CA GLU A 492 -0.16 15.62 16.58
C GLU A 492 -0.71 16.91 15.97
N ASP A 493 0.11 17.96 15.79
CA ASP A 493 -0.31 19.22 15.17
C ASP A 493 -0.66 19.08 13.68
N ILE A 494 0.08 18.27 12.89
CA ILE A 494 -0.27 17.98 11.49
C ILE A 494 -1.61 17.21 11.43
N LEU A 495 -1.79 16.15 12.23
CA LEU A 495 -3.07 15.42 12.28
C LEU A 495 -4.21 16.34 12.75
N ALA A 496 -3.98 17.19 13.75
CA ALA A 496 -4.97 18.14 14.24
C ALA A 496 -5.33 19.26 13.25
N LEU A 497 -4.51 19.47 12.20
CA LEU A 497 -4.85 20.33 11.05
C LEU A 497 -5.67 19.56 10.01
N ASN A 498 -5.27 18.35 9.62
CA ASN A 498 -6.02 17.52 8.65
C ASN A 498 -7.40 17.12 9.19
N GLN A 499 -7.51 16.71 10.46
CA GLN A 499 -8.79 16.47 11.11
C GLN A 499 -9.66 17.74 11.15
N HIS A 500 -9.08 18.92 11.32
CA HIS A 500 -9.80 20.20 11.28
C HIS A 500 -10.25 20.56 9.86
N PHE A 501 -9.49 20.17 8.85
CA PHE A 501 -9.85 20.25 7.43
C PHE A 501 -11.12 19.42 7.17
N VAL A 502 -11.10 18.13 7.51
CA VAL A 502 -12.24 17.20 7.39
C VAL A 502 -13.45 17.68 8.18
N GLN A 503 -13.28 18.09 9.45
CA GLN A 503 -14.37 18.62 10.28
C GLN A 503 -14.95 19.95 9.77
N THR A 504 -14.18 20.71 8.99
CA THR A 504 -14.62 21.96 8.35
C THR A 504 -15.33 21.66 7.04
N ILE A 505 -14.85 20.72 6.23
CA ILE A 505 -15.55 20.21 5.05
C ILE A 505 -16.94 19.69 5.46
N GLN A 506 -17.01 18.74 6.40
CA GLN A 506 -18.28 18.16 6.90
C GLN A 506 -19.30 19.20 7.43
N ARG A 507 -18.83 20.38 7.85
CA ARG A 507 -19.65 21.42 8.49
C ARG A 507 -20.02 22.57 7.55
N GLU A 508 -19.16 22.92 6.60
CA GLU A 508 -19.26 24.13 5.78
C GLU A 508 -19.40 23.81 4.27
N ASP A 509 -18.90 22.65 3.80
CA ASP A 509 -19.13 22.11 2.45
C ASP A 509 -19.19 20.57 2.45
N PRO A 510 -20.33 19.95 2.81
CA PRO A 510 -20.50 18.50 2.76
C PRO A 510 -20.62 17.93 1.32
N THR A 511 -20.31 18.72 0.28
CA THR A 511 -20.24 18.26 -1.12
C THR A 511 -18.82 18.18 -1.67
N ALA A 512 -17.84 18.76 -0.96
CA ALA A 512 -16.43 18.62 -1.25
C ALA A 512 -15.88 17.26 -0.77
N VAL A 513 -14.81 16.79 -1.43
CA VAL A 513 -14.11 15.54 -1.10
C VAL A 513 -12.82 15.88 -0.34
N PHE A 514 -12.39 14.97 0.54
CA PHE A 514 -11.06 15.03 1.15
C PHE A 514 -10.19 13.85 0.69
N MET A 515 -8.93 14.13 0.39
CA MET A 515 -7.88 13.19 0.03
C MET A 515 -6.80 13.24 1.13
N ALA A 516 -6.61 12.11 1.81
CA ALA A 516 -5.56 11.96 2.81
C ALA A 516 -4.23 11.54 2.16
N GLY A 517 -3.14 11.56 2.92
CA GLY A 517 -1.81 11.28 2.38
C GLY A 517 -1.06 12.56 2.01
N ASP A 518 -0.91 12.82 0.72
CA ASP A 518 0.01 13.84 0.18
C ASP A 518 1.47 13.56 0.63
N PHE A 519 1.82 12.26 0.63
CA PHE A 519 3.08 11.77 1.18
C PHE A 519 4.25 11.81 0.20
N ALA A 520 5.35 12.42 0.64
CA ALA A 520 6.66 12.30 0.03
C ALA A 520 7.24 10.90 0.26
N TRP A 521 6.83 9.90 -0.54
CA TRP A 521 7.10 8.51 -0.16
C TRP A 521 8.59 8.13 -0.31
N PRO A 522 9.27 7.73 0.78
CA PRO A 522 10.72 7.64 0.76
C PRO A 522 11.22 6.28 0.27
N LYS A 523 12.02 6.29 -0.79
CA LYS A 523 12.68 5.10 -1.37
C LYS A 523 13.79 4.48 -0.51
N ASN A 524 13.88 4.84 0.78
CA ASN A 524 14.79 4.25 1.76
C ASN A 524 14.43 4.68 3.20
N SER A 525 14.79 3.87 4.20
CA SER A 525 14.63 4.20 5.63
C SER A 525 15.78 5.02 6.24
N SER A 526 16.87 5.31 5.50
CA SER A 526 18.14 5.78 6.11
C SER A 526 18.14 7.24 6.59
N ASP A 527 17.19 8.07 6.16
CA ASP A 527 16.96 9.44 6.66
C ASP A 527 15.74 9.54 7.62
N GLY A 528 15.17 8.39 7.98
CA GLY A 528 14.01 8.27 8.87
C GLY A 528 12.72 8.87 8.31
N ARG A 529 12.60 9.22 7.02
CA ARG A 529 11.30 9.63 6.44
C ARG A 529 10.26 8.52 6.55
N LEU A 530 10.67 7.25 6.40
CA LEU A 530 9.77 6.11 6.48
C LEU A 530 9.19 5.98 7.90
N ASP A 531 10.04 6.04 8.93
CA ASP A 531 9.66 6.08 10.34
C ASP A 531 8.63 7.19 10.63
N ARG A 532 8.78 8.36 9.98
CA ARG A 532 7.84 9.49 10.11
C ARG A 532 6.48 9.19 9.47
N VAL A 533 6.47 8.63 8.26
CA VAL A 533 5.24 8.22 7.57
C VAL A 533 4.51 7.13 8.35
N HIS A 534 5.23 6.12 8.86
CA HIS A 534 4.65 5.05 9.66
C HIS A 534 4.09 5.59 10.99
N ASN A 535 4.77 6.53 11.66
CA ASN A 535 4.26 7.20 12.86
C ASN A 535 2.98 8.02 12.58
N MET A 536 2.88 8.68 11.43
CA MET A 536 1.67 9.40 11.01
C MET A 536 0.51 8.42 10.75
N ILE A 537 0.76 7.32 10.03
CA ILE A 537 -0.25 6.29 9.74
C ILE A 537 -0.70 5.59 11.04
N GLU A 538 0.22 5.19 11.93
CA GLU A 538 -0.08 4.62 13.26
C GLU A 538 -0.93 5.54 14.18
N LYS A 539 -1.02 6.83 13.87
CA LYS A 539 -1.81 7.84 14.59
C LYS A 539 -3.15 8.18 13.90
N GLY A 540 -3.46 7.53 12.77
CA GLY A 540 -4.73 7.69 12.05
C GLY A 540 -4.72 8.75 10.95
N TYR A 541 -3.56 9.04 10.34
CA TYR A 541 -3.47 10.02 9.25
C TYR A 541 -4.24 9.60 7.98
N LEU A 542 -4.54 8.30 7.81
CA LEU A 542 -5.35 7.72 6.74
C LEU A 542 -6.78 7.31 7.21
N ASP A 543 -7.20 7.65 8.42
CA ASP A 543 -8.52 7.26 8.98
C ASP A 543 -9.73 7.97 8.31
N TYR A 544 -9.48 8.89 7.37
CA TYR A 544 -10.49 9.78 6.82
C TYR A 544 -10.20 10.15 5.36
N GLY A 545 -11.26 10.37 4.58
CA GLY A 545 -11.18 10.80 3.19
C GLY A 545 -11.93 9.86 2.24
N THR A 546 -11.63 9.98 0.95
CA THR A 546 -12.08 9.07 -0.11
C THR A 546 -10.90 8.50 -0.89
N TYR A 547 -9.81 9.26 -0.96
CA TYR A 547 -8.56 8.89 -1.61
C TYR A 547 -7.41 8.94 -0.61
N GLY A 548 -6.38 8.12 -0.86
CA GLY A 548 -5.08 8.19 -0.20
C GLY A 548 -4.02 8.48 -1.26
N SER A 549 -3.30 9.60 -1.13
CA SER A 549 -2.28 10.03 -2.09
C SER A 549 -0.85 9.90 -1.58
N PHE A 550 0.06 9.63 -2.51
CA PHE A 550 1.51 9.70 -2.31
C PHE A 550 2.20 10.03 -3.64
N HIS A 551 3.50 10.33 -3.56
CA HIS A 551 4.31 10.73 -4.72
C HIS A 551 5.28 9.62 -5.15
N PRO A 552 4.91 8.69 -6.07
CA PRO A 552 5.75 7.56 -6.51
C PRO A 552 6.86 8.00 -7.49
N TYR A 553 7.77 8.86 -7.05
CA TYR A 553 8.94 9.25 -7.84
C TYR A 553 9.95 8.09 -7.95
N THR A 554 10.08 7.55 -9.16
CA THR A 554 10.96 6.41 -9.47
C THR A 554 12.30 6.86 -10.05
N ASN A 555 13.40 6.16 -9.72
CA ASN A 555 14.76 6.45 -10.18
C ASN A 555 15.29 5.30 -11.05
N GLY A 556 15.08 5.39 -12.35
CA GLY A 556 15.31 4.31 -13.30
C GLY A 556 14.15 4.22 -14.28
N ILE A 557 13.82 3.00 -14.70
CA ILE A 557 12.61 2.72 -15.48
C ILE A 557 11.38 2.66 -14.54
N PRO A 558 10.19 3.12 -14.96
CA PRO A 558 9.01 3.15 -14.10
C PRO A 558 8.55 1.77 -13.63
N GLU A 559 8.79 0.71 -14.41
CA GLU A 559 8.44 -0.67 -14.05
C GLU A 559 9.04 -1.13 -12.71
N GLN A 560 10.11 -0.49 -12.23
CA GLN A 560 10.68 -0.77 -10.92
C GLN A 560 9.69 -0.56 -9.77
N MET A 561 8.67 0.29 -9.92
CA MET A 561 7.62 0.48 -8.91
C MET A 561 6.83 -0.81 -8.60
N LEU A 562 6.76 -1.75 -9.55
CA LEU A 562 6.02 -3.00 -9.41
C LEU A 562 6.70 -3.99 -8.43
N GLY A 563 7.99 -3.79 -8.17
CA GLY A 563 8.79 -4.56 -7.21
C GLY A 563 9.47 -3.71 -6.14
N ASP A 564 9.22 -2.40 -6.09
CA ASP A 564 9.79 -1.53 -5.05
C ASP A 564 8.99 -1.69 -3.76
N ARG A 565 9.67 -2.19 -2.72
CA ARG A 565 9.04 -2.45 -1.42
C ARG A 565 8.26 -1.26 -0.88
N TYR A 566 8.72 -0.03 -1.13
CA TYR A 566 8.14 1.18 -0.55
C TYR A 566 6.87 1.61 -1.27
N ASP A 567 6.79 1.50 -2.61
CA ASP A 567 5.51 1.74 -3.32
C ASP A 567 4.46 0.68 -2.94
N ILE A 568 4.88 -0.57 -2.78
CA ILE A 568 4.00 -1.67 -2.35
C ILE A 568 3.51 -1.43 -0.91
N GLU A 569 4.38 -0.99 0.00
CA GLU A 569 4.06 -0.60 1.38
C GLU A 569 3.08 0.59 1.42
N ALA A 570 3.30 1.62 0.60
CA ALA A 570 2.40 2.77 0.44
C ALA A 570 0.97 2.34 0.02
N MET A 571 0.89 1.50 -1.02
CA MET A 571 -0.40 1.04 -1.55
C MET A 571 -1.12 0.10 -0.58
N ASN A 572 -0.40 -0.79 0.11
CA ASN A 572 -1.02 -1.65 1.12
C ASN A 572 -1.54 -0.82 2.32
N HIS A 573 -0.87 0.25 2.73
CA HIS A 573 -1.41 1.19 3.72
C HIS A 573 -2.68 1.89 3.22
N ILE A 574 -2.70 2.41 1.98
CA ILE A 574 -3.87 3.08 1.41
C ILE A 574 -5.08 2.12 1.30
N LEU A 575 -4.86 0.93 0.75
CA LEU A 575 -5.91 -0.07 0.53
C LEU A 575 -6.46 -0.66 1.84
N SER A 576 -5.61 -0.89 2.85
CA SER A 576 -6.06 -1.39 4.16
C SER A 576 -6.94 -0.38 4.93
N HIS A 577 -6.79 0.92 4.66
CA HIS A 577 -7.68 1.96 5.19
C HIS A 577 -8.95 2.15 4.33
N ASN A 578 -9.17 1.33 3.29
CA ASN A 578 -10.30 1.38 2.35
C ASN A 578 -10.35 2.69 1.53
N LEU A 579 -9.20 3.33 1.31
CA LEU A 579 -9.07 4.52 0.47
C LEU A 579 -8.75 4.14 -0.98
N LEU A 580 -9.20 4.96 -1.94
CA LEU A 580 -8.85 4.81 -3.35
C LEU A 580 -7.42 5.36 -3.61
N PRO A 581 -6.51 4.62 -4.27
CA PRO A 581 -5.17 5.11 -4.54
C PRO A 581 -5.13 6.34 -5.45
N ALA A 582 -4.27 7.30 -5.09
CA ALA A 582 -4.00 8.52 -5.84
C ALA A 582 -2.49 8.78 -5.95
N ALA A 583 -2.05 9.20 -7.13
CA ALA A 583 -0.68 9.63 -7.41
C ALA A 583 -0.75 11.09 -7.89
N THR A 584 -0.69 12.02 -6.95
CA THR A 584 -0.94 13.45 -7.18
C THR A 584 0.27 14.22 -7.69
N GLU A 585 1.48 13.68 -7.51
CA GLU A 585 2.69 14.02 -8.27
C GLU A 585 3.55 12.78 -8.55
N PHE A 586 4.10 12.70 -9.76
CA PHE A 586 5.21 11.81 -10.14
C PHE A 586 5.84 12.31 -11.45
N GLY A 587 6.95 11.71 -11.88
CA GLY A 587 7.51 11.94 -13.20
C GLY A 587 9.04 11.82 -13.24
N PHE A 588 9.61 12.28 -14.36
CA PHE A 588 11.03 12.14 -14.68
C PHE A 588 11.57 13.50 -15.14
N PRO A 589 12.70 14.01 -14.61
CA PRO A 589 13.20 15.32 -14.99
C PRO A 589 14.16 15.29 -16.19
N HIS A 590 14.07 16.33 -17.03
CA HIS A 590 14.98 16.55 -18.15
C HIS A 590 15.99 17.69 -17.88
N ASN A 591 17.28 17.40 -18.08
CA ASN A 591 18.40 18.36 -17.96
C ASN A 591 18.54 19.07 -16.60
N ILE A 592 18.18 18.41 -15.49
CA ILE A 592 18.50 18.91 -14.14
C ILE A 592 19.93 18.53 -13.74
N PRO A 593 20.72 19.44 -13.14
CA PRO A 593 21.94 19.08 -12.43
C PRO A 593 21.61 18.42 -11.08
N ASN A 594 22.05 17.17 -10.89
CA ASN A 594 21.88 16.39 -9.64
C ASN A 594 20.42 16.20 -9.15
N PRO A 595 19.44 15.79 -9.98
CA PRO A 595 18.10 15.46 -9.52
C PRO A 595 18.09 14.22 -8.61
N PHE A 596 17.10 14.16 -7.72
CA PHE A 596 16.97 13.11 -6.72
C PHE A 596 16.56 11.75 -7.30
N ASN A 597 15.88 11.73 -8.46
CA ASN A 597 15.34 10.55 -9.12
C ASN A 597 15.94 10.29 -10.52
N GLY A 598 17.19 10.70 -10.76
CA GLY A 598 17.88 10.50 -12.05
C GLY A 598 17.59 11.61 -13.08
N ASN A 599 18.40 11.69 -14.15
CA ASN A 599 18.30 12.75 -15.17
C ASN A 599 18.21 12.14 -16.57
N TYR A 600 17.17 12.50 -17.33
CA TYR A 600 16.76 11.77 -18.52
C TYR A 600 16.83 12.62 -19.80
N THR A 601 16.99 11.96 -20.95
CA THR A 601 16.72 12.58 -22.25
C THR A 601 15.23 12.90 -22.40
N ARG A 602 14.86 13.73 -23.38
CA ARG A 602 13.44 14.10 -23.59
C ARG A 602 12.59 12.94 -24.13
N GLN A 603 13.23 11.95 -24.78
CA GLN A 603 12.63 10.68 -25.17
C GLN A 603 12.34 9.82 -23.94
N GLU A 604 13.35 9.54 -23.11
CA GLU A 604 13.18 8.76 -21.88
C GLU A 604 12.12 9.41 -20.97
N GLN A 605 12.15 10.73 -20.79
CA GLN A 605 11.11 11.43 -20.03
C GLN A 605 9.70 11.17 -20.60
N SER A 606 9.52 11.31 -21.91
CA SER A 606 8.24 11.05 -22.60
C SER A 606 7.74 9.64 -22.29
N ASP A 607 8.59 8.67 -22.56
CA ASP A 607 8.21 7.27 -22.55
C ASP A 607 8.02 6.77 -21.12
N TYR A 608 8.87 7.20 -20.18
CA TYR A 608 8.83 6.78 -18.78
C TYR A 608 7.62 7.39 -18.06
N THR A 609 7.29 8.66 -18.35
CA THR A 609 6.08 9.30 -17.77
C THR A 609 4.81 8.60 -18.27
N VAL A 610 4.72 8.32 -19.58
CA VAL A 610 3.55 7.64 -20.16
C VAL A 610 3.45 6.18 -19.70
N ARG A 611 4.56 5.45 -19.63
CA ARG A 611 4.62 4.11 -19.01
C ARG A 611 4.10 4.13 -17.57
N GLN A 612 4.57 5.07 -16.73
CA GLN A 612 4.12 5.14 -15.34
C GLN A 612 2.62 5.47 -15.22
N MET A 613 2.07 6.32 -16.10
CA MET A 613 0.61 6.58 -16.15
C MET A 613 -0.19 5.30 -16.45
N LEU A 614 0.28 4.47 -17.38
CA LEU A 614 -0.38 3.20 -17.75
C LEU A 614 -0.29 2.16 -16.62
N LEU A 615 0.87 2.04 -15.97
CA LEU A 615 1.06 1.16 -14.81
C LEU A 615 0.12 1.56 -13.65
N LEU A 616 0.08 2.85 -13.30
CA LEU A 616 -0.80 3.38 -12.24
C LEU A 616 -2.29 3.09 -12.53
N ASP A 617 -2.75 3.22 -13.78
CA ASP A 617 -4.13 2.89 -14.15
C ASP A 617 -4.45 1.41 -13.94
N ALA A 618 -3.60 0.52 -14.45
CA ALA A 618 -3.75 -0.93 -14.31
C ALA A 618 -3.70 -1.40 -12.84
N MET A 619 -2.91 -0.72 -11.99
CA MET A 619 -2.81 -0.94 -10.54
C MET A 619 -4.00 -0.39 -9.73
N GLY A 620 -4.98 0.24 -10.37
CA GLY A 620 -6.20 0.71 -9.70
C GLY A 620 -6.12 2.09 -9.04
N PHE A 621 -5.22 2.97 -9.49
CA PHE A 621 -5.28 4.38 -9.10
C PHE A 621 -6.46 5.06 -9.79
N GLU A 622 -7.17 5.93 -9.05
CA GLU A 622 -8.34 6.69 -9.54
C GLU A 622 -8.03 8.18 -9.80
N VAL A 623 -6.82 8.62 -9.43
CA VAL A 623 -6.30 9.99 -9.63
C VAL A 623 -4.81 9.88 -10.00
N ILE A 624 -4.43 10.29 -11.21
CA ILE A 624 -3.09 10.08 -11.79
C ILE A 624 -2.58 11.39 -12.42
N LEU A 625 -1.65 12.06 -11.75
CA LEU A 625 -1.14 13.39 -12.12
C LEU A 625 0.39 13.40 -12.31
N PRO A 626 0.89 13.24 -13.56
CA PRO A 626 2.28 13.60 -13.86
C PRO A 626 2.56 15.08 -13.56
N PHE A 627 3.64 15.34 -12.83
CA PHE A 627 4.19 16.67 -12.58
C PHE A 627 5.00 17.11 -13.81
N THR A 628 4.71 18.22 -14.50
CA THR A 628 3.74 19.30 -14.18
C THR A 628 3.19 20.00 -15.43
N MET A 629 2.13 20.80 -15.27
CA MET A 629 1.69 21.77 -16.27
C MET A 629 2.20 23.18 -15.98
N ASP A 630 3.01 23.39 -14.94
CA ASP A 630 3.52 24.71 -14.56
C ASP A 630 4.53 25.29 -15.58
N ASN A 631 4.19 26.42 -16.20
CA ASN A 631 5.05 27.16 -17.14
C ASN A 631 6.31 27.83 -16.55
N SER A 632 6.53 27.80 -15.23
CA SER A 632 7.77 28.29 -14.62
C SER A 632 8.85 27.20 -14.61
N ASP A 633 8.46 25.94 -14.78
CA ASP A 633 9.35 24.81 -14.93
C ASP A 633 9.75 24.56 -16.40
N LYS A 634 10.93 23.95 -16.61
CA LYS A 634 11.45 23.57 -17.95
C LYS A 634 11.93 22.12 -18.04
N ALA A 635 12.00 21.44 -16.90
CA ALA A 635 12.56 20.10 -16.73
C ALA A 635 11.47 19.02 -16.64
N TRP A 636 10.44 19.26 -15.85
CA TRP A 636 9.29 18.39 -15.59
C TRP A 636 8.04 18.78 -16.40
N ALA A 637 7.95 20.05 -16.82
CA ALA A 637 6.76 20.55 -17.53
C ALA A 637 6.41 19.69 -18.78
N LEU A 638 5.13 19.39 -19.00
CA LEU A 638 4.63 18.63 -20.17
C LEU A 638 4.57 19.49 -21.46
N GLN A 639 4.70 20.81 -21.32
CA GLN A 639 4.54 21.80 -22.39
C GLN A 639 5.85 22.52 -22.75
N ALA A 640 5.87 23.28 -23.84
CA ALA A 640 6.93 24.25 -24.09
C ALA A 640 6.77 25.47 -23.15
N GLN A 641 7.86 26.18 -22.85
CA GLN A 641 7.81 27.35 -21.98
C GLN A 641 7.35 28.60 -22.74
N TYR A 642 6.35 29.32 -22.24
CA TYR A 642 5.65 30.46 -22.85
C TYR A 642 6.54 31.52 -23.52
N TYR A 643 7.66 31.89 -22.89
CA TYR A 643 8.59 32.88 -23.43
C TYR A 643 9.53 32.26 -24.47
N ASP A 644 10.09 31.07 -24.20
CA ASP A 644 10.96 30.34 -25.13
C ASP A 644 10.21 29.96 -26.43
N ALA A 645 8.94 29.56 -26.29
CA ALA A 645 8.00 29.29 -27.37
C ALA A 645 7.53 30.56 -28.10
N GLY A 646 7.76 31.75 -27.52
CA GLY A 646 7.33 33.04 -28.06
C GLY A 646 5.82 33.22 -28.11
N VAL A 647 5.07 32.60 -27.20
CA VAL A 647 3.60 32.72 -27.11
C VAL A 647 3.20 34.14 -26.73
N GLY A 648 4.00 34.79 -25.87
CA GLY A 648 3.90 36.23 -25.60
C GLY A 648 4.20 37.15 -26.80
N GLU A 649 4.72 36.61 -27.91
CA GLU A 649 4.90 37.29 -29.20
C GLU A 649 3.77 36.99 -30.20
N GLY A 650 2.79 36.16 -29.83
CA GLY A 650 1.66 35.74 -30.67
C GLY A 650 1.90 34.47 -31.49
N LYS A 651 2.85 33.61 -31.10
CA LYS A 651 3.00 32.25 -31.66
C LYS A 651 2.03 31.28 -30.97
N ASP A 652 1.64 30.22 -31.69
CA ASP A 652 0.75 29.20 -31.16
C ASP A 652 1.41 28.34 -30.06
N PRO A 653 0.73 28.10 -28.92
CA PRO A 653 1.16 27.14 -27.91
C PRO A 653 1.36 25.71 -28.46
N TYR A 654 2.49 25.07 -28.14
CA TYR A 654 2.81 23.69 -28.51
C TYR A 654 3.35 22.91 -27.31
N PHE A 655 3.15 21.58 -27.29
CA PHE A 655 3.66 20.74 -26.21
C PHE A 655 5.17 20.53 -26.36
N ASN A 656 5.80 19.89 -25.39
CA ASN A 656 7.02 19.16 -25.68
C ASN A 656 6.68 17.67 -25.87
N GLN A 657 7.70 16.85 -26.19
CA GLN A 657 7.53 15.44 -26.53
C GLN A 657 6.64 14.65 -25.56
N VAL A 658 6.70 14.95 -24.25
CA VAL A 658 5.86 14.28 -23.24
C VAL A 658 4.39 14.61 -23.45
N GLY A 659 4.04 15.89 -23.59
CA GLY A 659 2.67 16.33 -23.84
C GLY A 659 2.14 15.92 -25.22
N ASP A 660 3.00 15.88 -26.25
CA ASP A 660 2.63 15.35 -27.57
C ASP A 660 2.27 13.84 -27.49
N LYS A 661 3.09 13.02 -26.81
CA LYS A 661 2.84 11.58 -26.67
C LYS A 661 1.63 11.29 -25.76
N ILE A 662 1.44 12.06 -24.69
CA ILE A 662 0.23 12.01 -23.86
C ILE A 662 -1.02 12.37 -24.67
N GLN A 663 -0.98 13.43 -25.48
CA GLN A 663 -2.10 13.84 -26.33
C GLN A 663 -2.47 12.76 -27.36
N ASP A 664 -1.47 12.17 -28.02
CA ASP A 664 -1.69 11.12 -29.03
C ASP A 664 -2.21 9.81 -28.42
N LEU A 665 -1.57 9.31 -27.35
CA LEU A 665 -1.95 8.02 -26.75
C LEU A 665 -3.28 8.10 -26.01
N PHE A 666 -3.39 8.99 -25.01
CA PHE A 666 -4.61 9.07 -24.20
C PHE A 666 -5.77 9.71 -24.96
N GLY A 667 -5.51 10.46 -26.03
CA GLY A 667 -6.56 10.90 -26.97
C GLY A 667 -7.21 9.74 -27.75
N LYS A 668 -6.49 8.63 -27.96
CA LYS A 668 -7.03 7.40 -28.55
C LYS A 668 -7.75 6.51 -27.51
N LEU A 669 -7.32 6.58 -26.25
CA LEU A 669 -7.90 5.87 -25.10
C LEU A 669 -9.06 6.63 -24.42
N ASP A 670 -9.53 7.74 -24.98
CA ASP A 670 -10.60 8.52 -24.36
C ASP A 670 -11.90 7.72 -24.23
N GLY A 671 -12.41 7.57 -23.00
CA GLY A 671 -13.56 6.72 -22.70
C GLY A 671 -13.31 5.21 -22.77
N TYR A 672 -12.05 4.75 -22.74
CA TYR A 672 -11.67 3.33 -22.55
C TYR A 672 -11.26 3.04 -21.10
N THR A 673 -11.51 1.80 -20.66
CA THR A 673 -11.09 1.22 -19.37
C THR A 673 -9.99 0.19 -19.58
N PHE A 674 -8.97 0.13 -18.73
CA PHE A 674 -8.05 -1.01 -18.71
C PHE A 674 -8.81 -2.29 -18.33
N GLU A 675 -8.61 -3.38 -19.07
CA GLU A 675 -9.25 -4.67 -18.83
C GLU A 675 -8.25 -5.66 -18.22
N ALA A 676 -7.14 -5.90 -18.92
CA ALA A 676 -6.14 -6.91 -18.57
C ALA A 676 -4.76 -6.59 -19.15
N ARG A 677 -3.73 -7.20 -18.54
CA ARG A 677 -2.44 -7.44 -19.20
C ARG A 677 -2.51 -8.80 -19.89
N GLU A 678 -2.15 -8.87 -21.17
CA GLU A 678 -2.00 -10.13 -21.90
C GLU A 678 -0.66 -10.80 -21.58
N ASP A 679 -0.63 -12.14 -21.64
CA ASP A 679 0.59 -12.94 -21.44
C ASP A 679 1.59 -12.80 -22.62
N SER A 680 2.87 -12.92 -22.31
CA SER A 680 4.02 -12.81 -23.22
C SER A 680 5.14 -13.78 -22.82
N GLU A 681 6.13 -14.00 -23.68
CA GLU A 681 7.32 -14.83 -23.32
C GLU A 681 8.28 -14.11 -22.34
N SER A 682 8.21 -12.77 -22.24
CA SER A 682 8.98 -11.96 -21.29
C SER A 682 8.09 -11.17 -20.34
N GLU A 683 8.38 -11.25 -19.04
CA GLU A 683 7.77 -10.44 -17.98
C GLU A 683 8.07 -8.92 -18.14
N ASN A 684 9.01 -8.56 -19.03
CA ASN A 684 9.33 -7.18 -19.41
C ASN A 684 8.46 -6.63 -20.54
N ASP A 685 7.62 -7.44 -21.18
CA ASP A 685 6.71 -6.99 -22.23
C ASP A 685 5.33 -6.67 -21.64
N TYR A 686 4.87 -5.46 -21.88
CA TYR A 686 3.62 -4.95 -21.34
C TYR A 686 2.64 -4.80 -22.49
N ILE A 687 1.68 -5.72 -22.57
CA ILE A 687 0.59 -5.71 -23.53
C ILE A 687 -0.69 -5.44 -22.74
N PHE A 688 -1.21 -4.22 -22.79
CA PHE A 688 -2.38 -3.81 -22.00
C PHE A 688 -3.61 -3.68 -22.91
N ARG A 689 -4.63 -4.50 -22.66
CA ARG A 689 -5.93 -4.40 -23.32
C ARG A 689 -6.78 -3.34 -22.63
N TYR A 690 -7.32 -2.44 -23.43
CA TYR A 690 -8.27 -1.40 -23.04
C TYR A 690 -9.59 -1.61 -23.77
N THR A 691 -10.67 -1.77 -23.01
CA THR A 691 -12.03 -2.06 -23.49
C THR A 691 -12.91 -0.80 -23.49
N SER A 692 -13.96 -0.81 -24.32
CA SER A 692 -14.94 0.28 -24.46
C SER A 692 -16.31 -0.19 -23.99
N SER A 693 -17.03 0.64 -23.23
CA SER A 693 -18.44 0.38 -22.84
C SER A 693 -19.45 0.52 -23.99
N SER A 694 -18.98 0.86 -25.21
CA SER A 694 -19.76 0.94 -26.44
C SER A 694 -19.28 -0.12 -27.44
N ASP A 695 -20.18 -1.05 -27.81
CA ASP A 695 -19.96 -2.20 -28.70
C ASP A 695 -19.47 -1.83 -30.13
N ASP A 696 -19.47 -0.54 -30.50
CA ASP A 696 -19.09 -0.04 -31.83
C ASP A 696 -17.64 0.46 -31.92
N ARG A 697 -16.89 0.43 -30.81
CA ARG A 697 -15.46 0.74 -30.75
C ARG A 697 -14.67 -0.55 -30.55
N PRO A 698 -13.65 -0.86 -31.36
CA PRO A 698 -12.77 -2.00 -31.10
C PRO A 698 -11.96 -1.76 -29.82
N ASP A 699 -11.47 -2.85 -29.23
CA ASP A 699 -10.46 -2.81 -28.16
C ASP A 699 -9.22 -2.02 -28.59
N LYS A 700 -8.42 -1.62 -27.61
CA LYS A 700 -7.11 -1.00 -27.81
C LYS A 700 -6.04 -1.83 -27.13
N ILE A 701 -5.05 -2.24 -27.90
CA ILE A 701 -3.85 -2.88 -27.36
C ILE A 701 -2.77 -1.80 -27.26
N VAL A 702 -2.40 -1.43 -26.04
CA VAL A 702 -1.27 -0.54 -25.75
C VAL A 702 -0.07 -1.41 -25.41
N TYR A 703 1.07 -1.22 -26.09
CA TYR A 703 2.22 -2.12 -25.93
C TYR A 703 3.58 -1.42 -25.88
N TRP A 704 4.47 -1.93 -25.02
CA TRP A 704 5.89 -1.56 -24.91
C TRP A 704 6.71 -2.70 -24.29
N THR A 705 8.03 -2.57 -24.30
CA THR A 705 8.94 -3.44 -23.54
C THR A 705 9.87 -2.66 -22.63
N ALA A 706 10.26 -3.26 -21.52
CA ALA A 706 11.27 -2.75 -20.61
C ALA A 706 12.70 -3.27 -20.90
N GLU A 707 12.85 -4.19 -21.87
CA GLU A 707 14.16 -4.67 -22.35
C GLU A 707 14.55 -4.06 -23.72
N SER A 708 15.32 -4.79 -24.55
CA SER A 708 15.75 -4.31 -25.86
C SER A 708 14.70 -4.55 -26.95
N ASP A 709 14.57 -3.58 -27.87
CA ASP A 709 13.67 -3.61 -29.04
C ASP A 709 13.67 -4.97 -29.78
N HIS A 710 12.48 -5.52 -30.03
CA HIS A 710 12.30 -6.81 -30.70
C HIS A 710 10.92 -6.96 -31.37
N GLU A 711 10.71 -8.07 -32.08
CA GLU A 711 9.42 -8.40 -32.72
C GLU A 711 8.59 -9.33 -31.83
N LEU A 712 7.32 -8.98 -31.59
CA LEU A 712 6.37 -9.74 -30.76
C LEU A 712 5.09 -10.02 -31.56
N GLU A 713 4.51 -11.22 -31.42
CA GLU A 713 3.26 -11.60 -32.11
C GLU A 713 2.06 -11.45 -31.16
N ILE A 714 1.16 -10.50 -31.47
CA ILE A 714 -0.04 -10.22 -30.68
C ILE A 714 -1.27 -10.44 -31.59
N GLU A 715 -2.18 -11.32 -31.17
CA GLU A 715 -3.36 -11.76 -31.94
C GLU A 715 -3.08 -12.17 -33.40
N GLY A 716 -1.89 -12.72 -33.67
CA GLY A 716 -1.47 -13.15 -35.01
C GLY A 716 -0.89 -12.03 -35.90
N ASN A 717 -0.62 -10.85 -35.34
CA ASN A 717 0.06 -9.73 -36.00
C ASN A 717 1.43 -9.50 -35.36
N THR A 718 2.48 -9.32 -36.17
CA THR A 718 3.83 -9.01 -35.68
C THR A 718 4.00 -7.51 -35.49
N PHE A 719 4.29 -7.10 -34.25
CA PHE A 719 4.59 -5.72 -33.87
C PHE A 719 6.07 -5.57 -33.52
N MET A 720 6.67 -4.43 -33.87
CA MET A 720 7.97 -4.03 -33.32
C MET A 720 7.73 -3.36 -31.97
N VAL A 721 8.19 -3.98 -30.91
CA VAL A 721 8.04 -3.51 -29.52
C VAL A 721 9.33 -2.80 -29.11
N THR A 722 9.19 -1.65 -28.45
CA THR A 722 10.32 -0.81 -28.01
C THR A 722 10.03 -0.21 -26.63
N GLY A 723 10.97 0.55 -26.07
CA GLY A 723 10.76 1.33 -24.85
C GLY A 723 9.71 2.44 -24.96
N THR A 724 9.30 2.82 -26.18
CA THR A 724 8.22 3.81 -26.44
C THR A 724 6.87 3.09 -26.54
N PRO A 725 5.86 3.42 -25.70
CA PRO A 725 4.55 2.79 -25.77
C PRO A 725 3.76 3.18 -27.02
N GLU A 726 3.34 2.20 -27.80
CA GLU A 726 2.50 2.35 -28.98
C GLU A 726 1.12 1.72 -28.78
N ILE A 727 0.21 1.90 -29.75
CA ILE A 727 -1.20 1.52 -29.63
C ILE A 727 -1.79 1.02 -30.96
N ALA A 728 -2.51 -0.09 -30.89
CA ALA A 728 -3.19 -0.75 -32.02
C ALA A 728 -4.72 -0.80 -31.86
N GLU A 729 -5.39 -1.29 -32.92
CA GLU A 729 -6.81 -1.71 -33.05
C GLU A 729 -6.84 -3.15 -33.58
#